data_AF-A0A2J6I5K6-F1
#
_entry.id   AF-A0A2J6I5K6-F1
#
_cell.length_a   1.000
_cell.length_b   1.000
_cell.length_c   1.000
_cell.angle_alpha   90.00
_cell.angle_beta   90.00
_cell.angle_gamma   90.00
#
_symmetry.space_group_name_H-M   'P 1'
#
loop_
_entity.id
_entity.type
_entity.pdbx_description
1 polymer ?
#
loop_
_entity_poly.entity_id
_entity_poly.type
_entity_poly.pdbx_seq_one_letter_code
_entity_poly.pdbx_strand_id
1 'polypeptide(L)'
;MRFSFSKLLEFILIVCVIVIYSSCVRYDDFPLGGVQRCDCEVLNNGGDKFIGSDTSLPLFDGGKLQSDGYSRSGKYSVLTNSKNKYALSFPIKNTMPFMYFKISVWRYSKNGKGVLVAATENAKGLYLASENAVDKDENGWEKLELDVFIPHNFVKKEIKVYVWNNSTDTVYFDDLIVQRLAYKKYPKYDLKPLHIQIDTSAYLKLDRKRQQAFSNGILQTSDNDWINGLLFSDTSFYKAKLRLKGDWLDHLKGDKWSFRIKLKKSFSWNRLRTFSIQTPAARGFLREWVAHKIFENQDVLTTRYGFVPVFINNRSIGLYAWEEHFQKQLLESRNRREGPILKFTEDGFWQTVKLEAKYKYKSNLPYYQSSLIVPFGTGKTVESPVLYHEFLIAQKLMKQYKDQSASVNEIFDVDKFARYFALIDLLRAHHSRAWHNQRMYYNPIISKLEPIAYDGFGEDPSLFLGLENNYVYRILHNEDIHENEFDHVSNIFHDSIFVSKYLYYLEKYSRDKFIHSQLSNLLPDLIYYDSILKKEFPNISYDTNYLYRSAEDIRNYLPELQKFLYFYSGTEKPKKLLTNNNYSEENVYENSPEFFVNAYQNNRINDSLSIEVFNYYPRTVKLLGTGFNNEFIDFYLPKGIDLSPYNNGDDKILSFNSDTMANYLFFVVDGSDEIFKKEINKWPYPEGETPQQTLLKLVNLNDTTIFTKVVGEDIYFKKGELEIRKPIIIPAGYTVNIEAGTRLNLLDSSFILSYSSFEFHGNKASPIIITSTDFTARGITVLQAQKTSNLEYVQLENLNTFYYKGWGLTGALTFYESDVNLDNISFYRNQ
;
A
#
# COMPACT_ATOMS: atom_id res chain seq x y z
N MET A 1 -76.82 -4.13 7.70
CA MET A 1 -75.61 -3.78 6.92
C MET A 1 -74.26 -3.94 7.65
N ARG A 2 -74.20 -4.16 8.98
CA ARG A 2 -72.92 -4.34 9.71
C ARG A 2 -72.29 -5.75 9.67
N PHE A 3 -73.08 -6.80 9.40
CA PHE A 3 -72.57 -8.18 9.38
C PHE A 3 -71.80 -8.57 8.10
N SER A 4 -71.98 -7.83 7.00
CA SER A 4 -71.33 -8.11 5.71
C SER A 4 -69.89 -7.57 5.65
N PHE A 5 -69.63 -6.44 6.33
CA PHE A 5 -68.33 -5.77 6.29
C PHE A 5 -67.25 -6.52 7.10
N SER A 6 -67.63 -7.16 8.21
CA SER A 6 -66.74 -7.97 9.06
C SER A 6 -66.17 -9.18 8.30
N LYS A 7 -67.02 -9.91 7.58
CA LYS A 7 -66.61 -11.09 6.81
C LYS A 7 -65.75 -10.72 5.60
N LEU A 8 -66.02 -9.57 4.98
CA LEU A 8 -65.18 -9.05 3.90
C LEU A 8 -63.79 -8.65 4.42
N LEU A 9 -63.71 -8.04 5.61
CA LEU A 9 -62.43 -7.65 6.22
C LEU A 9 -61.61 -8.87 6.66
N GLU A 10 -62.23 -9.89 7.26
CA GLU A 10 -61.57 -11.17 7.56
C GLU A 10 -61.08 -11.88 6.30
N PHE A 11 -61.89 -11.89 5.23
CA PHE A 11 -61.49 -12.49 3.97
C PHE A 11 -60.32 -11.73 3.32
N ILE A 12 -60.32 -10.39 3.35
CA ILE A 12 -59.19 -9.58 2.87
C ILE A 12 -57.94 -9.81 3.74
N LEU A 13 -58.09 -9.93 5.06
CA LEU A 13 -56.96 -10.21 5.95
C LEU A 13 -56.37 -11.60 5.70
N ILE A 14 -57.21 -12.62 5.49
CA ILE A 14 -56.80 -13.98 5.14
C ILE A 14 -56.13 -14.01 3.76
N VAL A 15 -56.68 -13.31 2.77
CA VAL A 15 -56.05 -13.21 1.44
C VAL A 15 -54.73 -12.44 1.51
N CYS A 16 -54.64 -11.35 2.28
CA CYS A 16 -53.37 -10.65 2.49
C CYS A 16 -52.35 -11.52 3.23
N VAL A 17 -52.75 -12.29 4.26
CA VAL A 17 -51.86 -13.22 4.96
C VAL A 17 -51.43 -14.36 4.04
N ILE A 18 -52.33 -14.92 3.22
CA ILE A 18 -52.01 -15.96 2.23
C ILE A 18 -51.09 -15.40 1.14
N VAL A 19 -51.34 -14.20 0.63
CA VAL A 19 -50.49 -13.54 -0.38
C VAL A 19 -49.13 -13.19 0.21
N ILE A 20 -49.05 -12.73 1.46
CA ILE A 20 -47.76 -12.47 2.14
C ILE A 20 -47.02 -13.79 2.41
N TYR A 21 -47.72 -14.86 2.83
CA TYR A 21 -47.10 -16.18 3.04
C TYR A 21 -46.62 -16.78 1.72
N SER A 22 -47.41 -16.72 0.64
CA SER A 22 -47.04 -17.26 -0.68
C SER A 22 -46.01 -16.38 -1.41
N SER A 23 -45.94 -15.08 -1.12
CA SER A 23 -44.82 -14.20 -1.54
C SER A 23 -43.52 -14.48 -0.78
N CYS A 24 -43.60 -15.12 0.39
CA CYS A 24 -42.45 -15.49 1.21
C CYS A 24 -41.99 -16.96 1.03
N VAL A 25 -42.74 -17.81 0.32
CA VAL A 25 -42.24 -19.12 -0.12
C VAL A 25 -41.28 -18.90 -1.29
N ARG A 26 -40.02 -18.59 -0.97
CA ARG A 26 -38.94 -18.63 -1.96
C ARG A 26 -38.73 -20.10 -2.35
N TYR A 27 -39.05 -20.44 -3.58
CA TYR A 27 -38.68 -21.74 -4.15
C TYR A 27 -37.16 -21.78 -4.29
N ASP A 28 -36.52 -22.50 -3.38
CA ASP A 28 -35.07 -22.66 -3.30
C ASP A 28 -34.74 -24.01 -3.90
N ASP A 29 -34.38 -24.03 -5.20
CA ASP A 29 -34.08 -25.26 -5.96
C ASP A 29 -32.99 -26.12 -5.31
N PHE A 30 -32.18 -25.52 -4.44
CA PHE A 30 -31.11 -26.19 -3.74
C PHE A 30 -31.07 -25.70 -2.28
N PRO A 31 -31.94 -26.20 -1.38
CA PRO A 31 -32.10 -25.65 -0.04
C PRO A 31 -30.83 -25.75 0.81
N LEU A 32 -30.74 -24.95 1.88
CA LEU A 32 -29.62 -25.01 2.82
C LEU A 32 -29.48 -26.42 3.41
N GLY A 33 -28.28 -26.99 3.33
CA GLY A 33 -28.02 -28.39 3.74
C GLY A 33 -28.28 -29.42 2.65
N GLY A 34 -28.81 -29.00 1.49
CA GLY A 34 -29.00 -29.86 0.33
C GLY A 34 -27.69 -30.50 -0.12
N VAL A 35 -27.79 -31.72 -0.64
CA VAL A 35 -26.68 -32.48 -1.21
C VAL A 35 -27.19 -33.17 -2.47
N GLN A 36 -26.45 -33.03 -3.56
CA GLN A 36 -26.70 -33.74 -4.81
C GLN A 36 -25.49 -34.62 -5.10
N ARG A 37 -25.72 -35.90 -5.45
CA ARG A 37 -24.64 -36.89 -5.66
C ARG A 37 -24.77 -37.61 -6.98
N CYS A 38 -23.63 -37.90 -7.62
CA CYS A 38 -23.56 -38.78 -8.78
C CYS A 38 -22.39 -39.75 -8.61
N ASP A 39 -22.71 -41.02 -8.39
CA ASP A 39 -21.79 -42.18 -8.36
C ASP A 39 -21.70 -42.89 -9.71
N CYS A 40 -22.32 -42.32 -10.75
CA CYS A 40 -22.29 -42.82 -12.13
C CYS A 40 -22.91 -44.22 -12.33
N GLU A 41 -23.65 -44.79 -11.37
CA GLU A 41 -24.16 -46.17 -11.45
C GLU A 41 -25.42 -46.30 -12.30
N VAL A 42 -26.34 -45.33 -12.19
CA VAL A 42 -27.69 -45.42 -12.76
C VAL A 42 -27.86 -44.42 -13.91
N LEU A 43 -28.36 -44.90 -15.05
CA LEU A 43 -28.71 -44.07 -16.20
C LEU A 43 -30.22 -43.82 -16.28
N ASN A 44 -30.60 -42.69 -16.89
CA ASN A 44 -31.97 -42.45 -17.28
C ASN A 44 -32.41 -43.37 -18.43
N ASN A 45 -33.71 -43.42 -18.73
CA ASN A 45 -34.26 -44.24 -19.82
C ASN A 45 -33.63 -43.97 -21.20
N GLY A 46 -33.12 -42.76 -21.43
CA GLY A 46 -32.45 -42.37 -22.68
C GLY A 46 -30.97 -42.77 -22.75
N GLY A 47 -30.37 -43.23 -21.64
CA GLY A 47 -28.95 -43.55 -21.53
C GLY A 47 -28.01 -42.34 -21.67
N ASP A 48 -28.53 -41.11 -21.73
CA ASP A 48 -27.77 -39.90 -22.00
C ASP A 48 -27.38 -39.13 -20.73
N LYS A 49 -28.04 -39.41 -19.61
CA LYS A 49 -27.80 -38.77 -18.31
C LYS A 49 -27.66 -39.80 -17.19
N PHE A 50 -26.83 -39.46 -16.20
CA PHE A 50 -26.78 -40.18 -14.93
C PHE A 50 -27.89 -39.69 -14.00
N ILE A 51 -28.52 -40.63 -13.29
CA ILE A 51 -29.46 -40.34 -12.20
C ILE A 51 -28.64 -40.28 -10.91
N GLY A 52 -28.76 -39.18 -10.17
CA GLY A 52 -28.07 -39.04 -8.89
C GLY A 52 -28.59 -39.99 -7.82
N SER A 53 -27.71 -40.34 -6.88
CA SER A 53 -27.99 -41.32 -5.82
C SER A 53 -28.62 -40.75 -4.55
N ASP A 54 -29.15 -39.53 -4.63
CA ASP A 54 -29.92 -38.89 -3.55
C ASP A 54 -31.45 -39.01 -3.77
N THR A 55 -32.21 -38.57 -2.76
CA THR A 55 -33.69 -38.66 -2.78
C THR A 55 -34.36 -37.77 -3.82
N SER A 56 -33.67 -36.76 -4.36
CA SER A 56 -34.19 -35.87 -5.40
C SER A 56 -33.98 -36.40 -6.82
N LEU A 57 -33.19 -37.46 -7.01
CA LEU A 57 -32.89 -38.09 -8.30
C LEU A 57 -32.52 -37.06 -9.38
N PRO A 58 -31.55 -36.16 -9.12
CA PRO A 58 -31.10 -35.17 -10.10
C PRO A 58 -30.54 -35.85 -11.35
N LEU A 59 -30.50 -35.10 -12.45
CA LEU A 59 -29.90 -35.57 -13.69
C LEU A 59 -28.57 -34.88 -13.95
N PHE A 60 -27.52 -35.66 -14.19
CA PHE A 60 -26.20 -35.20 -14.56
C PHE A 60 -25.90 -35.57 -16.02
N ASP A 61 -25.36 -34.65 -16.80
CA ASP A 61 -24.99 -34.93 -18.19
C ASP A 61 -23.80 -35.90 -18.27
N GLY A 62 -23.69 -36.65 -19.36
CA GLY A 62 -22.54 -37.51 -19.65
C GLY A 62 -22.80 -39.01 -19.54
N GLY A 63 -24.07 -39.46 -19.48
CA GLY A 63 -24.41 -40.88 -19.34
C GLY A 63 -23.83 -41.77 -20.44
N LYS A 64 -23.72 -41.26 -21.68
CA LYS A 64 -23.06 -41.94 -22.81
C LYS A 64 -21.57 -42.20 -22.62
N LEU A 65 -20.97 -41.60 -21.58
CA LEU A 65 -19.57 -41.73 -21.22
C LEU A 65 -19.36 -42.66 -20.02
N GLN A 66 -20.42 -43.34 -19.53
CA GLN A 66 -20.32 -44.35 -18.49
C GLN A 66 -19.34 -45.47 -18.90
N SER A 67 -18.49 -45.90 -17.99
CA SER A 67 -17.49 -46.94 -18.22
C SER A 67 -17.34 -47.82 -16.99
N ASP A 68 -17.19 -49.13 -17.19
CA ASP A 68 -16.80 -50.11 -16.17
C ASP A 68 -15.29 -50.41 -16.19
N GLY A 69 -14.50 -49.62 -16.93
CA GLY A 69 -13.06 -49.85 -17.07
C GLY A 69 -12.27 -49.52 -15.80
N TYR A 70 -12.69 -48.48 -15.06
CA TYR A 70 -12.09 -48.10 -13.79
C TYR A 70 -13.11 -47.29 -12.99
N SER A 71 -13.50 -47.74 -11.79
CA SER A 71 -14.42 -47.03 -10.90
C SER A 71 -13.80 -46.85 -9.52
N ARG A 72 -14.28 -45.86 -8.77
CA ARG A 72 -13.88 -45.64 -7.38
C ARG A 72 -14.88 -46.31 -6.45
N SER A 73 -16.17 -46.03 -6.66
CA SER A 73 -17.27 -46.69 -5.97
C SER A 73 -18.10 -47.48 -6.97
N GLY A 74 -18.84 -48.48 -6.50
CA GLY A 74 -19.68 -49.30 -7.37
C GLY A 74 -18.92 -49.97 -8.52
N LYS A 75 -19.57 -50.05 -9.69
CA LYS A 75 -19.07 -50.71 -10.90
C LYS A 75 -18.68 -49.72 -12.00
N TYR A 76 -19.26 -48.53 -12.01
CA TYR A 76 -19.18 -47.60 -13.12
C TYR A 76 -18.59 -46.25 -12.69
N SER A 77 -17.95 -45.58 -13.63
CA SER A 77 -17.55 -44.17 -13.51
C SER A 77 -17.75 -43.46 -14.85
N VAL A 78 -17.40 -42.18 -14.95
CA VAL A 78 -17.39 -41.49 -16.23
C VAL A 78 -16.00 -41.42 -16.85
N LEU A 79 -15.88 -41.77 -18.14
CA LEU A 79 -14.64 -41.74 -18.90
C LEU A 79 -14.62 -40.56 -19.88
N THR A 80 -13.66 -39.66 -19.70
CA THR A 80 -13.45 -38.49 -20.57
C THR A 80 -12.16 -38.61 -21.37
N ASN A 81 -12.10 -37.97 -22.54
CA ASN A 81 -10.93 -37.98 -23.44
C ASN A 81 -10.87 -36.71 -24.31
N SER A 82 -9.92 -36.64 -25.24
CA SER A 82 -9.73 -35.47 -26.11
C SER A 82 -10.91 -35.14 -27.04
N LYS A 83 -11.80 -36.10 -27.33
CA LYS A 83 -13.03 -35.87 -28.10
C LYS A 83 -14.21 -35.52 -27.18
N ASN A 84 -14.34 -36.23 -26.06
CA ASN A 84 -15.39 -36.06 -25.07
C ASN A 84 -14.80 -35.46 -23.79
N LYS A 85 -14.53 -34.16 -23.83
CA LYS A 85 -13.76 -33.47 -22.78
C LYS A 85 -14.55 -33.11 -21.52
N TYR A 86 -15.88 -33.08 -21.58
CA TYR A 86 -16.72 -32.60 -20.48
C TYR A 86 -17.73 -33.66 -20.06
N ALA A 87 -17.98 -33.79 -18.75
CA ALA A 87 -18.93 -34.74 -18.19
C ALA A 87 -19.48 -34.29 -16.83
N LEU A 88 -20.39 -35.09 -16.26
CA LEU A 88 -21.03 -34.91 -14.94
C LEU A 88 -21.59 -33.51 -14.72
N SER A 89 -22.21 -32.97 -15.76
CA SER A 89 -22.64 -31.59 -15.67
C SER A 89 -23.95 -31.45 -14.91
N PHE A 90 -23.97 -30.52 -13.95
CA PHE A 90 -25.12 -30.23 -13.09
C PHE A 90 -25.40 -28.73 -13.01
N PRO A 91 -26.59 -28.27 -13.45
CA PRO A 91 -27.00 -26.87 -13.29
C PRO A 91 -27.56 -26.62 -11.89
N ILE A 92 -27.01 -25.64 -11.18
CA ILE A 92 -27.58 -25.07 -9.96
C ILE A 92 -28.35 -23.82 -10.37
N LYS A 93 -29.67 -23.95 -10.40
CA LYS A 93 -30.60 -22.88 -10.80
C LYS A 93 -30.92 -21.97 -9.63
N ASN A 94 -31.44 -20.78 -9.95
CA ASN A 94 -31.96 -19.82 -8.98
C ASN A 94 -30.98 -19.45 -7.85
N THR A 95 -29.66 -19.42 -8.13
CA THR A 95 -28.67 -19.03 -7.12
C THR A 95 -28.90 -17.61 -6.64
N MET A 96 -28.68 -17.40 -5.35
CA MET A 96 -28.79 -16.10 -4.69
C MET A 96 -27.44 -15.64 -4.16
N PRO A 97 -27.24 -14.32 -3.99
CA PRO A 97 -25.98 -13.79 -3.49
C PRO A 97 -25.58 -14.43 -2.16
N PHE A 98 -24.29 -14.69 -2.00
CA PHE A 98 -23.67 -15.21 -0.77
C PHE A 98 -24.06 -16.63 -0.37
N MET A 99 -24.78 -17.38 -1.22
CA MET A 99 -24.85 -18.83 -1.06
C MET A 99 -23.44 -19.43 -1.15
N TYR A 100 -23.19 -20.47 -0.36
CA TYR A 100 -21.92 -21.18 -0.34
C TYR A 100 -22.14 -22.66 -0.65
N PHE A 101 -21.40 -23.14 -1.65
CA PHE A 101 -21.39 -24.53 -2.05
C PHE A 101 -20.00 -25.12 -1.86
N LYS A 102 -19.95 -26.34 -1.33
CA LYS A 102 -18.77 -27.20 -1.35
C LYS A 102 -19.00 -28.30 -2.38
N ILE A 103 -18.10 -28.39 -3.35
CA ILE A 103 -18.21 -29.35 -4.46
C ILE A 103 -16.98 -30.25 -4.40
N SER A 104 -17.16 -31.55 -4.61
CA SER A 104 -16.05 -32.49 -4.72
C SER A 104 -16.30 -33.56 -5.77
N VAL A 105 -15.23 -34.05 -6.39
CA VAL A 105 -15.28 -35.22 -7.29
C VAL A 105 -13.97 -35.98 -7.14
N TRP A 106 -14.00 -37.29 -7.37
CA TRP A 106 -12.79 -38.09 -7.45
C TRP A 106 -12.35 -38.25 -8.90
N ARG A 107 -11.05 -38.19 -9.10
CA ARG A 107 -10.38 -38.24 -10.38
C ARG A 107 -9.38 -39.39 -10.38
N TYR A 108 -9.32 -40.14 -11.46
CA TYR A 108 -8.20 -41.01 -11.75
C TYR A 108 -7.60 -40.67 -13.11
N SER A 109 -6.33 -40.28 -13.12
CA SER A 109 -5.58 -39.96 -14.34
C SER A 109 -4.10 -40.27 -14.18
N LYS A 110 -3.43 -40.61 -15.29
CA LYS A 110 -2.01 -40.99 -15.30
C LYS A 110 -1.06 -39.81 -15.03
N ASN A 111 -1.50 -38.61 -15.36
CA ASN A 111 -0.69 -37.39 -15.41
C ASN A 111 -1.22 -36.30 -14.45
N GLY A 112 -2.15 -36.64 -13.56
CA GLY A 112 -2.80 -35.70 -12.64
C GLY A 112 -3.68 -34.64 -13.35
N LYS A 113 -4.01 -34.83 -14.64
CA LYS A 113 -4.89 -33.93 -15.39
C LYS A 113 -6.35 -34.31 -15.23
N GLY A 114 -7.23 -33.35 -15.47
CA GLY A 114 -8.66 -33.42 -15.15
C GLY A 114 -9.03 -32.37 -14.10
N VAL A 115 -10.10 -31.62 -14.35
CA VAL A 115 -10.42 -30.40 -13.61
C VAL A 115 -11.87 -30.45 -13.16
N LEU A 116 -12.12 -30.09 -11.90
CA LEU A 116 -13.46 -29.79 -11.41
C LEU A 116 -13.74 -28.30 -11.64
N VAL A 117 -14.89 -27.95 -12.22
CA VAL A 117 -15.22 -26.58 -12.60
C VAL A 117 -16.61 -26.19 -12.09
N ALA A 118 -16.73 -24.94 -11.62
CA ALA A 118 -18.00 -24.25 -11.38
C ALA A 118 -17.98 -22.89 -12.10
N ALA A 119 -18.88 -22.70 -13.06
CA ALA A 119 -18.87 -21.50 -13.91
C ALA A 119 -20.27 -21.06 -14.34
N THR A 120 -20.40 -19.81 -14.79
CA THR A 120 -21.56 -19.39 -15.59
C THR A 120 -21.43 -19.86 -17.04
N GLU A 121 -22.54 -19.85 -17.79
CA GLU A 121 -22.60 -20.32 -19.19
C GLU A 121 -21.52 -19.71 -20.11
N ASN A 122 -21.13 -18.45 -19.88
CA ASN A 122 -20.09 -17.75 -20.65
C ASN A 122 -18.81 -17.46 -19.84
N ALA A 123 -18.61 -18.10 -18.67
CA ALA A 123 -17.55 -17.82 -17.69
C ALA A 123 -17.44 -16.36 -17.19
N LYS A 124 -18.26 -15.44 -17.71
CA LYS A 124 -18.32 -14.05 -17.28
C LYS A 124 -19.01 -13.95 -15.92
N GLY A 125 -18.30 -13.40 -14.94
CA GLY A 125 -18.80 -13.12 -13.59
C GLY A 125 -18.55 -14.22 -12.54
N LEU A 126 -18.33 -15.47 -12.95
CA LEU A 126 -17.88 -16.56 -12.06
C LEU A 126 -17.28 -17.70 -12.90
N TYR A 127 -16.01 -18.01 -12.65
CA TYR A 127 -15.34 -19.21 -13.14
C TYR A 127 -14.35 -19.66 -12.07
N LEU A 128 -14.60 -20.83 -11.48
CA LEU A 128 -13.75 -21.45 -10.47
C LEU A 128 -13.38 -22.85 -10.95
N ALA A 129 -12.10 -23.20 -10.85
CA ALA A 129 -11.58 -24.48 -11.30
C ALA A 129 -10.59 -25.04 -10.28
N SER A 130 -10.60 -26.36 -10.11
CA SER A 130 -9.70 -27.09 -9.22
C SER A 130 -9.11 -28.28 -9.95
N GLU A 131 -7.78 -28.31 -10.06
CA GLU A 131 -7.01 -29.42 -10.64
C GLU A 131 -6.08 -30.07 -9.62
N ASN A 132 -5.94 -29.50 -8.42
CA ASN A 132 -5.06 -30.02 -7.40
C ASN A 132 -5.83 -30.91 -6.44
N ALA A 133 -5.30 -32.10 -6.20
CA ALA A 133 -5.89 -33.07 -5.29
C ALA A 133 -5.74 -32.61 -3.84
N VAL A 134 -6.83 -32.64 -3.08
CA VAL A 134 -6.81 -32.39 -1.62
C VAL A 134 -6.66 -33.68 -0.80
N ASP A 135 -6.86 -34.83 -1.44
CA ASP A 135 -6.75 -36.15 -0.85
C ASP A 135 -6.43 -37.18 -1.93
N LYS A 136 -5.86 -38.31 -1.54
CA LYS A 136 -5.56 -39.43 -2.44
C LYS A 136 -5.76 -40.75 -1.72
N ASP A 137 -6.53 -41.65 -2.31
CA ASP A 137 -6.77 -42.97 -1.73
C ASP A 137 -5.70 -43.99 -2.14
N GLU A 138 -5.76 -45.17 -1.52
CA GLU A 138 -4.80 -46.27 -1.71
C GLU A 138 -4.79 -46.81 -3.15
N ASN A 139 -5.88 -46.63 -3.90
CA ASN A 139 -6.03 -47.07 -5.28
C ASN A 139 -5.58 -46.00 -6.29
N GLY A 140 -5.09 -44.86 -5.80
CA GLY A 140 -4.57 -43.78 -6.63
C GLY A 140 -5.63 -42.81 -7.15
N TRP A 141 -6.88 -42.90 -6.70
CA TRP A 141 -7.88 -41.86 -6.97
C TRP A 141 -7.57 -40.62 -6.16
N GLU A 142 -7.78 -39.47 -6.78
CA GLU A 142 -7.45 -38.15 -6.25
C GLU A 142 -8.73 -37.34 -6.08
N LYS A 143 -8.94 -36.79 -4.89
CA LYS A 143 -10.11 -35.96 -4.60
C LYS A 143 -9.86 -34.52 -5.00
N LEU A 144 -10.70 -33.97 -5.86
CA LEU A 144 -10.76 -32.55 -6.15
C LEU A 144 -11.86 -31.89 -5.32
N GLU A 145 -11.60 -30.70 -4.78
CA GLU A 145 -12.59 -29.90 -4.06
C GLU A 145 -12.63 -28.45 -4.56
N LEU A 146 -13.82 -27.85 -4.54
CA LEU A 146 -14.08 -26.43 -4.84
C LEU A 146 -14.98 -25.81 -3.78
N ASP A 147 -14.57 -24.64 -3.30
CA ASP A 147 -15.39 -23.72 -2.51
C ASP A 147 -16.00 -22.66 -3.45
N VAL A 148 -17.33 -22.62 -3.56
CA VAL A 148 -18.03 -21.69 -4.45
C VAL A 148 -18.87 -20.71 -3.63
N PHE A 149 -18.46 -19.45 -3.60
CA PHE A 149 -19.24 -18.35 -3.05
C PHE A 149 -19.97 -17.63 -4.18
N ILE A 150 -21.29 -17.60 -4.14
CA ILE A 150 -22.09 -16.91 -5.15
C ILE A 150 -21.86 -15.39 -5.06
N PRO A 151 -21.44 -14.72 -6.15
CA PRO A 151 -21.15 -13.29 -6.14
C PRO A 151 -22.37 -12.43 -5.81
N HIS A 152 -22.12 -11.19 -5.37
CA HIS A 152 -23.20 -10.26 -4.95
C HIS A 152 -24.22 -9.95 -6.07
N ASN A 153 -23.76 -9.86 -7.31
CA ASN A 153 -24.58 -9.51 -8.48
C ASN A 153 -25.29 -10.72 -9.14
N PHE A 154 -25.37 -11.85 -8.42
CA PHE A 154 -26.02 -13.07 -8.88
C PHE A 154 -27.38 -13.21 -8.21
N VAL A 155 -28.42 -12.67 -8.84
CA VAL A 155 -29.81 -12.85 -8.42
C VAL A 155 -30.50 -13.76 -9.43
N LYS A 156 -30.93 -14.94 -8.99
CA LYS A 156 -31.62 -15.95 -9.80
C LYS A 156 -30.84 -16.36 -11.05
N LYS A 157 -29.51 -16.40 -10.97
CA LYS A 157 -28.66 -16.86 -12.09
C LYS A 157 -28.39 -18.36 -11.95
N GLU A 158 -28.14 -19.01 -13.09
CA GLU A 158 -27.68 -20.39 -13.12
C GLU A 158 -26.15 -20.45 -13.05
N ILE A 159 -25.63 -21.39 -12.26
CA ILE A 159 -24.22 -21.81 -12.35
C ILE A 159 -24.18 -23.28 -12.73
N LYS A 160 -23.15 -23.67 -13.47
CA LYS A 160 -22.96 -25.03 -13.96
C LYS A 160 -21.73 -25.63 -13.29
N VAL A 161 -21.90 -26.79 -12.68
CA VAL A 161 -20.83 -27.63 -12.16
C VAL A 161 -20.53 -28.70 -13.19
N TYR A 162 -19.26 -29.00 -13.46
CA TYR A 162 -18.88 -30.06 -14.38
C TYR A 162 -17.42 -30.47 -14.19
N VAL A 163 -17.03 -31.59 -14.80
CA VAL A 163 -15.64 -32.01 -14.92
C VAL A 163 -15.11 -31.80 -16.33
N TRP A 164 -13.83 -31.49 -16.44
CA TRP A 164 -13.15 -31.18 -17.69
C TRP A 164 -11.83 -31.93 -17.83
N ASN A 165 -11.66 -32.71 -18.89
CA ASN A 165 -10.37 -33.27 -19.30
C ASN A 165 -9.56 -32.23 -20.09
N ASN A 166 -8.55 -31.66 -19.43
CA ASN A 166 -7.59 -30.74 -20.02
C ASN A 166 -6.34 -31.43 -20.58
N SER A 167 -6.41 -32.72 -20.90
CA SER A 167 -5.30 -33.51 -21.46
C SER A 167 -5.70 -34.30 -22.72
N THR A 168 -4.70 -34.92 -23.35
CA THR A 168 -4.89 -35.86 -24.45
C THR A 168 -5.17 -37.29 -24.00
N ASP A 169 -4.87 -37.61 -22.73
CA ASP A 169 -5.08 -38.93 -22.13
C ASP A 169 -6.53 -39.11 -21.66
N THR A 170 -6.89 -40.34 -21.28
CA THR A 170 -8.16 -40.62 -20.61
C THR A 170 -8.12 -40.19 -19.15
N VAL A 171 -9.25 -39.65 -18.68
CA VAL A 171 -9.45 -39.30 -17.28
C VAL A 171 -10.79 -39.87 -16.83
N TYR A 172 -10.78 -40.62 -15.73
CA TYR A 172 -11.97 -41.13 -15.08
C TYR A 172 -12.38 -40.17 -13.96
N PHE A 173 -13.68 -39.90 -13.85
CA PHE A 173 -14.25 -39.17 -12.72
C PHE A 173 -15.36 -39.97 -12.08
N ASP A 174 -15.47 -39.87 -10.77
CA ASP A 174 -16.45 -40.60 -9.98
C ASP A 174 -16.85 -39.83 -8.72
N ASP A 175 -17.97 -40.22 -8.11
CA ASP A 175 -18.46 -39.70 -6.83
C ASP A 175 -18.54 -38.16 -6.76
N LEU A 176 -19.18 -37.51 -7.75
CA LEU A 176 -19.43 -36.07 -7.72
C LEU A 176 -20.42 -35.74 -6.61
N ILE A 177 -20.08 -34.79 -5.75
CA ILE A 177 -20.92 -34.27 -4.68
C ILE A 177 -21.00 -32.75 -4.81
N VAL A 178 -22.21 -32.23 -4.87
CA VAL A 178 -22.52 -30.80 -4.75
C VAL A 178 -23.26 -30.62 -3.43
N GLN A 179 -22.74 -29.80 -2.51
CA GLN A 179 -23.37 -29.58 -1.21
C GLN A 179 -23.52 -28.09 -0.93
N ARG A 180 -24.72 -27.66 -0.49
CA ARG A 180 -24.94 -26.29 0.01
C ARG A 180 -24.77 -26.26 1.52
N LEU A 181 -23.88 -25.38 1.98
CA LEU A 181 -23.58 -25.21 3.40
C LEU A 181 -23.95 -23.79 3.85
N ALA A 182 -24.18 -23.63 5.15
CA ALA A 182 -24.49 -22.31 5.73
C ALA A 182 -23.27 -21.39 5.67
N TYR A 183 -22.08 -21.98 5.77
CA TYR A 183 -20.81 -21.29 5.79
C TYR A 183 -19.64 -22.25 5.54
N LYS A 184 -18.50 -21.67 5.13
CA LYS A 184 -17.23 -22.38 5.08
C LYS A 184 -16.75 -22.72 6.48
N LYS A 185 -16.36 -23.97 6.68
CA LYS A 185 -15.68 -24.42 7.91
C LYS A 185 -14.18 -24.20 7.75
N TYR A 186 -13.59 -23.46 8.67
CA TYR A 186 -12.16 -23.18 8.68
C TYR A 186 -11.39 -24.13 9.60
N PRO A 187 -10.11 -24.39 9.33
CA PRO A 187 -9.26 -25.19 10.20
C PRO A 187 -9.14 -24.60 11.61
N LYS A 188 -8.78 -25.47 12.57
CA LYS A 188 -8.33 -25.04 13.89
C LYS A 188 -6.84 -24.77 13.85
N TYR A 189 -6.43 -23.72 14.55
CA TYR A 189 -5.05 -23.26 14.62
C TYR A 189 -4.60 -23.23 16.08
N ASP A 190 -3.34 -23.59 16.32
CA ASP A 190 -2.70 -23.50 17.63
C ASP A 190 -2.10 -22.11 17.90
N LEU A 191 -2.41 -21.14 17.03
CA LEU A 191 -2.08 -19.73 17.23
C LEU A 191 -3.11 -19.05 18.11
N LYS A 192 -2.66 -18.08 18.88
CA LYS A 192 -3.52 -17.18 19.64
C LYS A 192 -4.44 -16.40 18.69
N PRO A 193 -5.76 -16.60 18.76
CA PRO A 193 -6.69 -15.95 17.84
C PRO A 193 -6.97 -14.49 18.21
N LEU A 194 -7.35 -13.72 17.21
CA LEU A 194 -7.98 -12.41 17.38
C LEU A 194 -9.50 -12.56 17.28
N HIS A 195 -10.19 -12.37 18.40
CA HIS A 195 -11.65 -12.34 18.44
C HIS A 195 -12.16 -10.92 18.27
N ILE A 196 -13.10 -10.74 17.35
CA ILE A 196 -13.74 -9.47 17.06
C ILE A 196 -15.23 -9.64 17.36
N GLN A 197 -15.75 -8.80 18.25
CA GLN A 197 -17.18 -8.72 18.55
C GLN A 197 -17.71 -7.39 18.00
N ILE A 198 -18.74 -7.49 17.16
CA ILE A 198 -19.44 -6.37 16.54
C ILE A 198 -20.94 -6.59 16.74
N ASP A 199 -21.64 -5.56 17.18
CA ASP A 199 -23.08 -5.62 17.31
C ASP A 199 -23.78 -5.75 15.93
N THR A 200 -25.02 -6.21 15.92
CA THR A 200 -25.80 -6.43 14.70
C THR A 200 -25.93 -5.16 13.85
N SER A 201 -26.13 -3.99 14.47
CA SER A 201 -26.31 -2.73 13.74
C SER A 201 -25.02 -2.29 13.04
N ALA A 202 -23.88 -2.47 13.70
CA ALA A 202 -22.55 -2.23 13.18
C ALA A 202 -22.19 -3.20 12.05
N TYR A 203 -22.51 -4.49 12.21
CA TYR A 203 -22.37 -5.48 11.15
C TYR A 203 -23.19 -5.12 9.90
N LEU A 204 -24.47 -4.75 10.07
CA LEU A 204 -25.33 -4.35 8.96
C LEU A 204 -24.85 -3.07 8.26
N LYS A 205 -24.18 -2.16 8.98
CA LYS A 205 -23.51 -1.00 8.37
C LYS A 205 -22.35 -1.43 7.48
N LEU A 206 -21.50 -2.36 7.93
CA LEU A 206 -20.43 -2.91 7.10
C LEU A 206 -20.97 -3.67 5.89
N ASP A 207 -22.01 -4.48 6.07
CA ASP A 207 -22.61 -5.24 4.97
C ASP A 207 -23.22 -4.31 3.90
N ARG A 208 -23.93 -3.24 4.30
CA ARG A 208 -24.40 -2.21 3.34
C ARG A 208 -23.24 -1.57 2.59
N LYS A 209 -22.14 -1.25 3.26
CA LYS A 209 -20.95 -0.69 2.61
C LYS A 209 -20.34 -1.66 1.60
N ARG A 210 -20.29 -2.95 1.95
CA ARG A 210 -19.84 -4.02 1.06
C ARG A 210 -20.75 -4.16 -0.16
N GLN A 211 -22.08 -4.14 0.02
CA GLN A 211 -23.04 -4.20 -1.09
C GLN A 211 -22.86 -2.99 -2.04
N GLN A 212 -22.65 -1.79 -1.49
CA GLN A 212 -22.33 -0.59 -2.27
C GLN A 212 -21.03 -0.78 -3.07
N ALA A 213 -19.98 -1.34 -2.46
CA ALA A 213 -18.72 -1.60 -3.16
C ALA A 213 -18.91 -2.53 -4.36
N PHE A 214 -19.63 -3.64 -4.20
CA PHE A 214 -19.95 -4.54 -5.31
C PHE A 214 -20.82 -3.88 -6.40
N SER A 215 -21.72 -2.98 -6.01
CA SER A 215 -22.52 -2.20 -6.98
C SER A 215 -21.67 -1.19 -7.76
N ASN A 216 -20.65 -0.61 -7.12
CA ASN A 216 -19.77 0.38 -7.70
C ASN A 216 -18.59 -0.24 -8.48
N GLY A 217 -18.31 -1.54 -8.29
CA GLY A 217 -17.13 -2.22 -8.83
C GLY A 217 -15.86 -2.03 -7.98
N ILE A 218 -15.89 -1.14 -6.98
CA ILE A 218 -14.76 -0.78 -6.13
C ILE A 218 -15.24 -0.35 -4.73
N LEU A 219 -14.42 -0.58 -3.70
CA LEU A 219 -14.64 -0.08 -2.34
C LEU A 219 -14.03 1.32 -2.17
N GLN A 220 -14.88 2.35 -2.04
CA GLN A 220 -14.46 3.69 -1.61
C GLN A 220 -14.73 3.86 -0.12
N THR A 221 -13.77 4.33 0.66
CA THR A 221 -13.92 4.48 2.13
C THR A 221 -13.84 5.91 2.62
N SER A 222 -14.58 6.26 3.67
CA SER A 222 -14.59 7.58 4.32
C SER A 222 -14.57 7.47 5.85
N ASP A 223 -14.41 8.59 6.55
CA ASP A 223 -14.41 8.63 8.01
C ASP A 223 -15.76 8.24 8.65
N ASN A 224 -16.84 8.32 7.87
CA ASN A 224 -18.16 7.86 8.31
C ASN A 224 -18.30 6.34 8.27
N ASP A 225 -17.37 5.59 7.67
CA ASP A 225 -17.46 4.13 7.54
C ASP A 225 -16.98 3.37 8.78
N TRP A 226 -16.34 4.05 9.74
CA TRP A 226 -15.91 3.42 10.98
C TRP A 226 -17.11 2.96 11.82
N ILE A 227 -17.01 1.75 12.35
CA ILE A 227 -17.90 1.18 13.36
C ILE A 227 -17.14 0.92 14.66
N ASN A 228 -17.85 0.84 15.78
CA ASN A 228 -17.26 0.39 17.03
C ASN A 228 -17.21 -1.15 17.07
N GLY A 229 -16.21 -1.69 17.75
CA GLY A 229 -16.11 -3.12 18.03
C GLY A 229 -15.21 -3.40 19.22
N LEU A 230 -15.24 -4.64 19.68
CA LEU A 230 -14.41 -5.14 20.76
C LEU A 230 -13.47 -6.20 20.22
N LEU A 231 -12.20 -6.10 20.58
CA LEU A 231 -11.18 -7.09 20.26
C LEU A 231 -10.75 -7.83 21.51
N PHE A 232 -10.53 -9.13 21.38
CA PHE A 232 -9.95 -9.97 22.41
C PHE A 232 -8.81 -10.79 21.82
N SER A 233 -7.70 -10.86 22.55
CA SER A 233 -6.55 -11.71 22.23
C SER A 233 -6.01 -12.20 23.57
N ASP A 234 -5.88 -13.51 23.74
CA ASP A 234 -5.58 -14.13 25.04
C ASP A 234 -6.59 -13.70 26.13
N THR A 235 -6.08 -13.18 27.25
CA THR A 235 -6.85 -12.60 28.35
C THR A 235 -7.08 -11.09 28.20
N SER A 236 -6.55 -10.48 27.13
CA SER A 236 -6.59 -9.04 26.92
C SER A 236 -7.80 -8.61 26.12
N PHE A 237 -8.37 -7.48 26.53
CA PHE A 237 -9.52 -6.83 25.90
C PHE A 237 -9.12 -5.46 25.35
N TYR A 238 -9.63 -5.12 24.17
CA TYR A 238 -9.36 -3.84 23.51
C TYR A 238 -10.63 -3.24 22.94
N LYS A 239 -10.86 -1.95 23.22
CA LYS A 239 -11.87 -1.16 22.52
C LYS A 239 -11.30 -0.69 21.18
N ALA A 240 -12.01 -0.96 20.08
CA ALA A 240 -11.56 -0.60 18.74
C ALA A 240 -12.63 0.07 17.90
N LYS A 241 -12.18 0.69 16.81
CA LYS A 241 -12.99 0.98 15.64
C LYS A 241 -12.55 0.10 14.47
N LEU A 242 -13.48 -0.30 13.62
CA LEU A 242 -13.22 -1.12 12.44
C LEU A 242 -13.89 -0.51 11.21
N ARG A 243 -13.30 -0.72 10.03
CA ARG A 243 -13.93 -0.47 8.72
C ARG A 243 -13.45 -1.51 7.72
N LEU A 244 -14.17 -1.70 6.62
CA LEU A 244 -13.68 -2.49 5.50
C LEU A 244 -12.37 -1.90 4.95
N LYS A 245 -11.48 -2.77 4.47
CA LYS A 245 -10.20 -2.42 3.85
C LYS A 245 -10.12 -3.00 2.43
N GLY A 246 -9.34 -2.31 1.60
CA GLY A 246 -9.09 -2.66 0.21
C GLY A 246 -9.77 -1.64 -0.69
N ASP A 247 -9.28 -1.52 -1.90
CA ASP A 247 -9.96 -0.80 -2.98
C ASP A 247 -10.68 -1.83 -3.86
N TRP A 248 -9.96 -2.88 -4.27
CA TRP A 248 -10.49 -4.00 -5.03
C TRP A 248 -11.42 -4.92 -4.22
N LEU A 249 -12.32 -5.61 -4.94
CA LEU A 249 -13.37 -6.45 -4.36
C LEU A 249 -12.86 -7.82 -3.88
N ASP A 250 -11.63 -8.20 -4.20
CA ASP A 250 -10.93 -9.38 -3.69
C ASP A 250 -10.89 -9.40 -2.15
N HIS A 251 -10.70 -8.23 -1.54
CA HIS A 251 -10.75 -8.04 -0.10
C HIS A 251 -12.12 -8.32 0.55
N LEU A 252 -13.19 -8.42 -0.24
CA LEU A 252 -14.59 -8.54 0.21
C LEU A 252 -15.27 -9.84 -0.26
N LYS A 253 -14.53 -10.74 -0.92
CA LYS A 253 -15.03 -12.03 -1.43
C LYS A 253 -15.49 -12.94 -0.27
N GLY A 254 -16.60 -13.64 -0.48
CA GLY A 254 -17.15 -14.60 0.49
C GLY A 254 -17.44 -13.99 1.87
N ASP A 255 -17.13 -14.74 2.93
CA ASP A 255 -17.25 -14.36 4.34
C ASP A 255 -15.93 -13.87 4.96
N LYS A 256 -14.82 -13.87 4.20
CA LYS A 256 -13.48 -13.53 4.67
C LYS A 256 -13.10 -12.08 4.34
N TRP A 257 -13.83 -11.13 4.91
CA TRP A 257 -13.64 -9.70 4.62
C TRP A 257 -12.36 -9.16 5.25
N SER A 258 -11.71 -8.21 4.57
CA SER A 258 -10.55 -7.48 5.10
C SER A 258 -10.99 -6.26 5.90
N PHE A 259 -10.29 -5.99 7.00
CA PHE A 259 -10.62 -4.90 7.92
C PHE A 259 -9.39 -4.03 8.21
N ARG A 260 -9.62 -2.72 8.35
CA ARG A 260 -8.72 -1.83 9.07
C ARG A 260 -9.24 -1.63 10.50
N ILE A 261 -8.36 -1.82 11.46
CA ILE A 261 -8.66 -1.82 12.89
C ILE A 261 -7.86 -0.70 13.56
N LYS A 262 -8.53 0.11 14.38
CA LYS A 262 -7.93 1.21 15.15
C LYS A 262 -8.31 1.09 16.62
N LEU A 263 -7.33 0.78 17.46
CA LEU A 263 -7.50 0.69 18.91
C LEU A 263 -7.60 2.08 19.55
N LYS A 264 -8.38 2.20 20.64
CA LYS A 264 -8.43 3.44 21.43
C LYS A 264 -7.07 3.74 22.07
N LYS A 265 -6.80 5.01 22.41
CA LYS A 265 -5.46 5.55 22.74
C LYS A 265 -4.67 4.74 23.79
N SER A 266 -5.34 4.16 24.78
CA SER A 266 -4.71 3.39 25.88
C SER A 266 -4.38 1.95 25.54
N PHE A 267 -4.69 1.49 24.32
CA PHE A 267 -4.55 0.09 23.91
C PHE A 267 -3.55 -0.06 22.78
N SER A 268 -2.79 -1.16 22.84
CA SER A 268 -2.02 -1.67 21.72
C SER A 268 -2.11 -3.19 21.72
N TRP A 269 -2.16 -3.79 20.53
CA TRP A 269 -2.08 -5.24 20.31
C TRP A 269 -0.81 -5.51 19.51
N ASN A 270 0.07 -6.38 19.99
CA ASN A 270 1.38 -6.63 19.36
C ASN A 270 2.21 -5.33 19.14
N ARG A 271 2.11 -4.37 20.09
CA ARG A 271 2.68 -3.01 19.96
C ARG A 271 2.15 -2.23 18.74
N LEU A 272 0.96 -2.58 18.25
CA LEU A 272 0.24 -1.90 17.16
C LEU A 272 -0.99 -1.22 17.72
N ARG A 273 -1.25 0.01 17.27
CA ARG A 273 -2.49 0.72 17.58
C ARG A 273 -3.46 0.72 16.41
N THR A 274 -2.94 0.83 15.20
CA THR A 274 -3.72 0.73 13.97
C THR A 274 -3.06 -0.31 13.09
N PHE A 275 -3.85 -1.26 12.60
CA PHE A 275 -3.37 -2.35 11.77
C PHE A 275 -4.52 -2.85 10.90
N SER A 276 -4.16 -3.64 9.91
CA SER A 276 -5.10 -4.28 9.01
C SER A 276 -5.09 -5.78 9.26
N ILE A 277 -6.23 -6.43 8.99
CA ILE A 277 -6.29 -7.87 8.78
C ILE A 277 -6.84 -8.11 7.37
N GLN A 278 -6.20 -8.97 6.60
CA GLN A 278 -6.61 -9.32 5.23
C GLN A 278 -6.40 -10.81 4.94
N THR A 279 -7.08 -11.32 3.92
CA THR A 279 -6.80 -12.68 3.42
C THR A 279 -5.33 -12.76 2.95
N PRO A 280 -4.55 -13.79 3.33
CA PRO A 280 -3.18 -13.95 2.86
C PRO A 280 -3.04 -13.96 1.33
N ALA A 281 -4.06 -14.43 0.63
CA ALA A 281 -4.08 -14.50 -0.84
C ALA A 281 -3.98 -13.12 -1.51
N ALA A 282 -4.51 -12.07 -0.88
CA ALA A 282 -4.52 -10.73 -1.46
C ALA A 282 -3.13 -10.08 -1.51
N ARG A 283 -2.12 -10.70 -0.88
CA ARG A 283 -0.73 -10.21 -0.81
C ARG A 283 0.29 -11.33 -1.01
N GLY A 284 0.04 -12.26 -1.94
CA GLY A 284 1.03 -13.29 -2.29
C GLY A 284 1.46 -14.23 -1.13
N PHE A 285 0.61 -14.41 -0.12
CA PHE A 285 0.83 -15.31 1.03
C PHE A 285 2.14 -15.02 1.80
N LEU A 286 3.09 -15.96 1.79
CA LEU A 286 4.38 -15.83 2.47
C LEU A 286 5.36 -14.92 1.74
N ARG A 287 5.13 -14.62 0.45
CA ARG A 287 6.03 -13.75 -0.30
C ARG A 287 6.11 -12.36 0.33
N GLU A 288 4.97 -11.77 0.70
CA GLU A 288 4.93 -10.47 1.39
C GLU A 288 5.64 -10.52 2.75
N TRP A 289 5.41 -11.58 3.54
CA TRP A 289 6.09 -11.74 4.83
C TRP A 289 7.62 -11.85 4.68
N VAL A 290 8.10 -12.66 3.74
CA VAL A 290 9.54 -12.79 3.46
C VAL A 290 10.12 -11.46 2.97
N ALA A 291 9.42 -10.74 2.09
CA ALA A 291 9.85 -9.44 1.61
C ALA A 291 10.01 -8.44 2.76
N HIS A 292 9.02 -8.30 3.64
CA HIS A 292 9.11 -7.45 4.83
C HIS A 292 10.30 -7.80 5.72
N LYS A 293 10.57 -9.10 5.90
CA LYS A 293 11.73 -9.55 6.70
C LYS A 293 13.07 -9.18 6.07
N ILE A 294 13.18 -9.30 4.75
CA ILE A 294 14.40 -8.91 4.04
C ILE A 294 14.59 -7.39 4.05
N PHE A 295 13.52 -6.60 3.85
CA PHE A 295 13.60 -5.13 4.00
C PHE A 295 14.05 -4.72 5.40
N GLU A 296 13.45 -5.31 6.44
CA GLU A 296 13.83 -5.09 7.84
C GLU A 296 15.32 -5.41 8.10
N ASN A 297 15.80 -6.56 7.61
CA ASN A 297 17.20 -6.97 7.75
C ASN A 297 18.21 -6.07 7.03
N GLN A 298 17.77 -5.30 6.02
CA GLN A 298 18.62 -4.39 5.26
C GLN A 298 18.45 -2.91 5.66
N ASP A 299 17.77 -2.64 6.78
CA ASP A 299 17.45 -1.29 7.28
C ASP A 299 16.65 -0.44 6.27
N VAL A 300 15.75 -1.09 5.51
CA VAL A 300 14.72 -0.41 4.72
C VAL A 300 13.43 -0.40 5.53
N LEU A 301 12.86 0.78 5.75
CA LEU A 301 11.60 0.90 6.48
C LEU A 301 10.49 0.09 5.79
N THR A 302 9.67 -0.57 6.59
CA THR A 302 8.61 -1.44 6.07
C THR A 302 7.51 -1.65 7.12
N THR A 303 6.33 -2.14 6.74
CA THR A 303 5.27 -2.47 7.72
C THR A 303 5.61 -3.79 8.45
N ARG A 304 5.27 -3.89 9.74
CA ARG A 304 5.31 -5.20 10.42
C ARG A 304 4.16 -6.08 9.91
N TYR A 305 4.46 -7.34 9.62
CA TYR A 305 3.52 -8.29 9.01
C TYR A 305 3.58 -9.65 9.71
N GLY A 306 2.45 -10.35 9.79
CA GLY A 306 2.39 -11.71 10.30
C GLY A 306 1.01 -12.35 10.10
N PHE A 307 0.76 -13.49 10.75
CA PHE A 307 -0.48 -14.24 10.57
C PHE A 307 -1.22 -14.45 11.90
N VAL A 308 -2.55 -14.43 11.87
CA VAL A 308 -3.41 -14.59 13.04
C VAL A 308 -4.75 -15.24 12.66
N PRO A 309 -5.23 -16.26 13.39
CA PRO A 309 -6.59 -16.77 13.22
C PRO A 309 -7.60 -15.72 13.69
N VAL A 310 -8.68 -15.53 12.95
CA VAL A 310 -9.69 -14.53 13.30
C VAL A 310 -11.04 -15.17 13.57
N PHE A 311 -11.70 -14.67 14.61
CA PHE A 311 -13.08 -14.96 14.91
C PHE A 311 -13.90 -13.67 14.83
N ILE A 312 -15.03 -13.69 14.15
CA ILE A 312 -16.03 -12.60 14.19
C ILE A 312 -17.30 -13.15 14.81
N ASN A 313 -17.77 -12.51 15.89
CA ASN A 313 -18.97 -12.91 16.63
C ASN A 313 -18.98 -14.42 16.96
N ASN A 314 -17.87 -14.90 17.55
CA ASN A 314 -17.60 -16.29 17.93
C ASN A 314 -17.52 -17.32 16.78
N ARG A 315 -17.56 -16.88 15.52
CA ARG A 315 -17.36 -17.75 14.36
C ARG A 315 -15.95 -17.59 13.80
N SER A 316 -15.25 -18.71 13.62
CA SER A 316 -13.96 -18.73 12.92
C SER A 316 -14.15 -18.35 11.46
N ILE A 317 -13.29 -17.45 10.98
CA ILE A 317 -13.19 -17.04 9.57
C ILE A 317 -11.77 -17.33 9.00
N GLY A 318 -11.06 -18.23 9.66
CA GLY A 318 -9.77 -18.75 9.21
C GLY A 318 -8.57 -17.87 9.50
N LEU A 319 -7.46 -18.14 8.81
CA LEU A 319 -6.19 -17.45 9.00
C LEU A 319 -6.13 -16.16 8.21
N TYR A 320 -5.75 -15.06 8.87
CA TYR A 320 -5.55 -13.76 8.26
C TYR A 320 -4.09 -13.36 8.32
N ALA A 321 -3.65 -12.58 7.35
CA ALA A 321 -2.46 -11.77 7.48
C ALA A 321 -2.82 -10.49 8.24
N TRP A 322 -2.03 -10.12 9.25
CA TRP A 322 -2.10 -8.81 9.89
C TRP A 322 -0.93 -7.93 9.43
N GLU A 323 -1.19 -6.64 9.26
CA GLU A 323 -0.22 -5.68 8.74
C GLU A 323 -0.31 -4.34 9.48
N GLU A 324 0.84 -3.82 9.93
CA GLU A 324 0.97 -2.51 10.59
C GLU A 324 0.48 -1.36 9.70
N HIS A 325 -0.07 -0.31 10.33
CA HIS A 325 -0.40 0.93 9.64
C HIS A 325 0.67 2.01 9.84
N PHE A 326 0.74 2.98 8.92
CA PHE A 326 1.69 4.09 8.93
C PHE A 326 1.44 5.04 10.11
N GLN A 327 2.10 4.76 11.23
CA GLN A 327 2.07 5.56 12.45
C GLN A 327 3.48 5.62 13.03
N LYS A 328 3.70 6.50 14.01
CA LYS A 328 5.02 6.67 14.64
C LYS A 328 5.63 5.39 15.20
N GLN A 329 4.82 4.42 15.62
CA GLN A 329 5.30 3.12 16.11
C GLN A 329 6.09 2.34 15.05
N LEU A 330 5.76 2.52 13.76
CA LEU A 330 6.52 1.93 12.65
C LEU A 330 7.96 2.43 12.64
N LEU A 331 8.14 3.73 12.90
CA LEU A 331 9.43 4.42 12.96
C LEU A 331 10.18 4.07 14.25
N GLU A 332 9.53 4.23 15.40
CA GLU A 332 10.10 3.98 16.73
C GLU A 332 10.57 2.52 16.88
N SER A 333 9.85 1.56 16.28
CA SER A 333 10.25 0.14 16.29
C SER A 333 11.48 -0.18 15.43
N ARG A 334 11.95 0.78 14.62
CA ARG A 334 13.11 0.66 13.71
C ARG A 334 14.14 1.76 13.93
N ASN A 335 14.25 2.22 15.17
CA ASN A 335 15.23 3.22 15.61
C ASN A 335 15.19 4.53 14.79
N ARG A 336 14.02 4.88 14.24
CA ARG A 336 13.80 6.19 13.62
C ARG A 336 13.12 7.13 14.60
N ARG A 337 13.52 8.40 14.54
CA ARG A 337 12.83 9.48 15.25
C ARG A 337 11.40 9.63 14.73
N GLU A 338 10.50 10.12 15.57
CA GLU A 338 9.17 10.48 15.09
C GLU A 338 9.28 11.62 14.07
N GLY A 339 8.63 11.45 12.92
CA GLY A 339 8.48 12.47 11.88
C GLY A 339 7.28 12.12 10.98
N PRO A 340 6.86 13.04 10.10
CA PRO A 340 5.75 12.81 9.17
C PRO A 340 6.02 11.62 8.24
N ILE A 341 5.02 10.76 8.08
CA ILE A 341 4.96 9.79 6.99
C ILE A 341 3.97 10.35 5.98
N LEU A 342 4.34 10.40 4.70
CA LEU A 342 3.59 11.07 3.65
C LEU A 342 3.14 10.09 2.58
N LYS A 343 2.07 10.47 1.88
CA LYS A 343 1.60 9.83 0.65
C LYS A 343 1.10 10.87 -0.35
N PHE A 344 1.02 10.47 -1.61
CA PHE A 344 0.13 11.11 -2.57
C PHE A 344 -1.30 10.60 -2.36
N THR A 345 -2.30 11.47 -2.46
CA THR A 345 -3.71 11.04 -2.42
C THR A 345 -4.12 10.33 -3.70
N GLU A 346 -4.77 9.19 -3.53
CA GLU A 346 -5.21 8.29 -4.58
C GLU A 346 -6.72 8.41 -4.90
N ASP A 347 -7.44 9.31 -4.21
CA ASP A 347 -8.89 9.42 -4.31
C ASP A 347 -9.37 9.78 -5.73
N GLY A 348 -8.67 10.69 -6.41
CA GLY A 348 -8.97 11.04 -7.81
C GLY A 348 -8.78 9.88 -8.78
N PHE A 349 -7.74 9.06 -8.57
CA PHE A 349 -7.49 7.87 -9.37
C PHE A 349 -8.61 6.84 -9.20
N TRP A 350 -9.00 6.55 -7.97
CA TRP A 350 -10.09 5.60 -7.70
C TRP A 350 -11.46 6.12 -8.12
N GLN A 351 -11.68 7.44 -8.09
CA GLN A 351 -12.88 8.03 -8.68
C GLN A 351 -12.90 7.83 -10.19
N THR A 352 -11.77 8.02 -10.90
CA THR A 352 -11.65 7.73 -12.33
C THR A 352 -11.96 6.24 -12.62
N VAL A 353 -11.31 5.30 -11.93
CA VAL A 353 -11.57 3.85 -12.09
C VAL A 353 -13.05 3.50 -11.88
N LYS A 354 -13.71 4.12 -10.88
CA LYS A 354 -15.14 3.94 -10.64
C LYS A 354 -16.00 4.44 -11.81
N LEU A 355 -15.69 5.62 -12.35
CA LEU A 355 -16.43 6.20 -13.48
C LEU A 355 -16.28 5.31 -14.72
N GLU A 356 -15.07 4.84 -15.01
CA GLU A 356 -14.81 3.94 -16.13
C GLU A 356 -15.59 2.62 -15.99
N ALA A 357 -15.59 2.03 -14.80
CA ALA A 357 -16.33 0.80 -14.52
C ALA A 357 -17.85 1.00 -14.64
N LYS A 358 -18.38 2.12 -14.14
CA LYS A 358 -19.82 2.40 -14.08
C LYS A 358 -20.40 2.79 -15.44
N TYR A 359 -19.71 3.68 -16.16
CA TYR A 359 -20.17 4.27 -17.42
C TYR A 359 -19.58 3.59 -18.66
N LYS A 360 -18.65 2.64 -18.49
CA LYS A 360 -18.04 1.83 -19.56
C LYS A 360 -17.35 2.67 -20.63
N TYR A 361 -16.65 3.71 -20.21
CA TYR A 361 -15.78 4.54 -21.05
C TYR A 361 -14.39 4.61 -20.43
N LYS A 362 -13.41 5.11 -21.19
CA LYS A 362 -12.07 5.42 -20.68
C LYS A 362 -12.03 6.91 -20.38
N SER A 363 -11.74 7.26 -19.13
CA SER A 363 -11.67 8.66 -18.70
C SER A 363 -10.23 9.14 -18.81
N ASN A 364 -10.03 10.38 -19.24
CA ASN A 364 -8.72 11.00 -19.32
C ASN A 364 -8.65 12.19 -18.37
N LEU A 365 -8.62 11.89 -17.07
CA LEU A 365 -8.55 12.88 -15.99
C LEU A 365 -7.16 12.92 -15.35
N PRO A 366 -6.65 14.10 -14.95
CA PRO A 366 -5.29 14.28 -14.42
C PRO A 366 -5.19 13.93 -12.92
N TYR A 367 -5.47 12.67 -12.58
CA TYR A 367 -5.51 12.20 -11.19
C TYR A 367 -4.14 12.27 -10.49
N TYR A 368 -3.04 12.10 -11.23
CA TYR A 368 -1.71 12.19 -10.67
C TYR A 368 -1.29 13.64 -10.42
N GLN A 369 -1.56 14.55 -11.36
CA GLN A 369 -1.24 15.97 -11.22
C GLN A 369 -2.06 16.59 -10.08
N SER A 370 -3.34 16.24 -9.97
CA SER A 370 -4.20 16.68 -8.87
C SER A 370 -3.91 16.04 -7.50
N SER A 371 -3.12 14.97 -7.43
CA SER A 371 -2.84 14.29 -6.16
C SER A 371 -2.20 15.23 -5.12
N LEU A 372 -2.79 15.29 -3.93
CA LEU A 372 -2.28 16.06 -2.80
C LEU A 372 -1.15 15.30 -2.10
N ILE A 373 -0.19 16.04 -1.54
CA ILE A 373 0.79 15.49 -0.60
C ILE A 373 0.22 15.65 0.80
N VAL A 374 -0.03 14.53 1.47
CA VAL A 374 -0.67 14.52 2.80
C VAL A 374 0.11 13.64 3.78
N PRO A 375 0.20 14.04 5.07
CA PRO A 375 0.78 13.20 6.09
C PRO A 375 -0.24 12.21 6.64
N PHE A 376 0.19 11.01 7.03
CA PHE A 376 -0.65 10.13 7.84
C PHE A 376 -0.93 10.78 9.19
N GLY A 377 -2.21 10.81 9.56
CA GLY A 377 -2.64 11.47 10.79
C GLY A 377 -2.68 13.00 10.70
N THR A 378 -3.07 13.55 9.55
CA THR A 378 -3.18 14.99 9.24
C THR A 378 -3.57 15.88 10.42
N GLY A 379 -4.67 15.59 11.12
CA GLY A 379 -5.10 16.41 12.26
C GLY A 379 -4.02 16.53 13.35
N LYS A 380 -3.37 15.42 13.72
CA LYS A 380 -2.26 15.44 14.70
C LYS A 380 -1.07 16.24 14.18
N THR A 381 -0.74 16.10 12.90
CA THR A 381 0.40 16.79 12.28
C THR A 381 0.18 18.29 12.26
N VAL A 382 -1.01 18.75 11.87
CA VAL A 382 -1.37 20.18 11.82
C VAL A 382 -1.45 20.81 13.23
N GLU A 383 -1.94 20.06 14.22
CA GLU A 383 -2.02 20.53 15.61
C GLU A 383 -0.67 20.63 16.33
N SER A 384 0.35 19.88 15.88
CA SER A 384 1.67 19.83 16.51
C SER A 384 2.64 20.78 15.80
N PRO A 385 3.13 21.87 16.43
CA PRO A 385 4.02 22.82 15.77
C PRO A 385 5.27 22.17 15.18
N VAL A 386 5.87 21.19 15.89
CA VAL A 386 7.06 20.47 15.43
C VAL A 386 6.73 19.63 14.18
N LEU A 387 5.70 18.78 14.25
CA LEU A 387 5.33 17.93 13.12
C LEU A 387 4.81 18.75 11.93
N TYR A 388 4.17 19.90 12.19
CA TYR A 388 3.70 20.80 11.16
C TYR A 388 4.89 21.37 10.38
N HIS A 389 5.90 21.92 11.06
CA HIS A 389 7.10 22.44 10.39
C HIS A 389 7.87 21.34 9.63
N GLU A 390 8.02 20.16 10.23
CA GLU A 390 8.63 19.00 9.56
C GLU A 390 7.82 18.59 8.31
N PHE A 391 6.49 18.60 8.40
CA PHE A 391 5.61 18.32 7.27
C PHE A 391 5.77 19.36 6.17
N LEU A 392 5.86 20.66 6.50
CA LEU A 392 6.08 21.72 5.50
C LEU A 392 7.38 21.51 4.72
N ILE A 393 8.45 21.03 5.37
CA ILE A 393 9.72 20.68 4.70
C ILE A 393 9.52 19.42 3.85
N ALA A 394 8.91 18.39 4.42
CA ALA A 394 8.70 17.11 3.75
C ALA A 394 7.83 17.22 2.49
N GLN A 395 6.78 18.06 2.50
CA GLN A 395 5.95 18.26 1.32
C GLN A 395 6.69 18.92 0.17
N LYS A 396 7.70 19.77 0.44
CA LYS A 396 8.57 20.33 -0.61
C LYS A 396 9.43 19.25 -1.25
N LEU A 397 10.02 18.36 -0.45
CA LEU A 397 10.79 17.21 -0.96
C LEU A 397 9.89 16.29 -1.82
N MET A 398 8.70 15.97 -1.32
CA MET A 398 7.71 15.19 -2.07
C MET A 398 7.26 15.89 -3.35
N LYS A 399 7.13 17.23 -3.37
CA LYS A 399 6.80 17.99 -4.58
C LYS A 399 7.94 17.99 -5.57
N GLN A 400 9.18 18.17 -5.11
CA GLN A 400 10.37 18.07 -5.96
C GLN A 400 10.50 16.69 -6.58
N TYR A 401 10.14 15.63 -5.84
CA TYR A 401 10.04 14.28 -6.37
C TYR A 401 8.91 14.14 -7.40
N LYS A 402 7.71 14.63 -7.06
CA LYS A 402 6.53 14.63 -7.93
C LYS A 402 6.79 15.30 -9.28
N ASP A 403 7.44 16.46 -9.23
CA ASP A 403 7.75 17.30 -10.39
C ASP A 403 9.03 16.92 -11.10
N GLN A 404 9.86 16.09 -10.46
CA GLN A 404 11.19 15.69 -10.90
C GLN A 404 12.14 16.91 -11.03
N SER A 405 12.02 17.87 -10.10
CA SER A 405 12.70 19.17 -10.15
C SER A 405 14.01 19.26 -9.34
N ALA A 406 14.34 18.23 -8.55
CA ALA A 406 15.62 18.09 -7.86
C ALA A 406 16.17 16.66 -8.03
N SER A 407 17.46 16.46 -7.78
CA SER A 407 18.09 15.15 -7.88
C SER A 407 17.64 14.21 -6.75
N VAL A 408 17.76 12.90 -6.95
CA VAL A 408 17.40 11.89 -5.94
C VAL A 408 18.22 12.10 -4.67
N ASN A 409 19.51 12.37 -4.82
CA ASN A 409 20.41 12.61 -3.69
C ASN A 409 20.05 13.88 -2.89
N GLU A 410 19.41 14.88 -3.49
CA GLU A 410 18.93 16.08 -2.77
C GLU A 410 17.62 15.83 -2.02
N ILE A 411 16.83 14.84 -2.44
CA ILE A 411 15.49 14.57 -1.91
C ILE A 411 15.51 13.45 -0.85
N PHE A 412 16.24 12.37 -1.14
CA PHE A 412 16.19 11.12 -0.38
C PHE A 412 17.51 10.85 0.34
N ASP A 413 17.42 10.07 1.41
CA ASP A 413 18.54 9.22 1.82
C ASP A 413 18.82 8.22 0.70
N VAL A 414 19.76 8.60 -0.18
CA VAL A 414 20.04 7.89 -1.43
C VAL A 414 20.51 6.45 -1.19
N ASP A 415 21.13 6.16 -0.04
CA ASP A 415 21.53 4.81 0.30
C ASP A 415 20.31 3.92 0.54
N LYS A 416 19.39 4.36 1.42
CA LYS A 416 18.15 3.63 1.73
C LYS A 416 17.24 3.54 0.51
N PHE A 417 17.19 4.58 -0.31
CA PHE A 417 16.43 4.58 -1.56
C PHE A 417 16.99 3.58 -2.59
N ALA A 418 18.31 3.51 -2.77
CA ALA A 418 18.95 2.52 -3.63
C ALA A 418 18.74 1.07 -3.14
N ARG A 419 18.83 0.83 -1.82
CA ARG A 419 18.51 -0.48 -1.24
C ARG A 419 17.07 -0.89 -1.51
N TYR A 420 16.12 0.04 -1.35
CA TYR A 420 14.70 -0.19 -1.60
C TYR A 420 14.45 -0.65 -3.04
N PHE A 421 14.99 0.08 -4.04
CA PHE A 421 14.84 -0.29 -5.46
C PHE A 421 15.49 -1.64 -5.78
N ALA A 422 16.73 -1.86 -5.34
CA ALA A 422 17.43 -3.12 -5.59
C ALA A 422 16.71 -4.33 -4.96
N LEU A 423 16.13 -4.16 -3.76
CA LEU A 423 15.35 -5.21 -3.11
C LEU A 423 14.01 -5.45 -3.79
N ILE A 424 13.32 -4.42 -4.29
CA ILE A 424 12.10 -4.61 -5.08
C ILE A 424 12.38 -5.48 -6.31
N ASP A 425 13.50 -5.25 -7.01
CA ASP A 425 13.85 -6.03 -8.19
C ASP A 425 14.26 -7.46 -7.83
N LEU A 426 15.01 -7.67 -6.74
CA LEU A 426 15.32 -9.01 -6.24
C LEU A 426 14.05 -9.78 -5.85
N LEU A 427 13.18 -9.15 -5.09
CA LEU A 427 11.97 -9.76 -4.54
C LEU A 427 10.85 -9.87 -5.58
N ARG A 428 10.96 -9.14 -6.71
CA ARG A 428 9.89 -8.86 -7.68
C ARG A 428 8.65 -8.23 -7.04
N ALA A 429 8.88 -7.41 -6.01
CA ALA A 429 7.84 -6.70 -5.27
C ALA A 429 7.37 -5.44 -6.01
N HIS A 430 7.05 -5.59 -7.30
CA HIS A 430 6.90 -4.48 -8.24
C HIS A 430 5.66 -3.62 -7.98
N HIS A 431 4.63 -4.16 -7.29
CA HIS A 431 3.43 -3.40 -6.93
C HIS A 431 3.71 -2.23 -5.98
N SER A 432 4.78 -2.29 -5.17
CA SER A 432 5.18 -1.21 -4.26
C SER A 432 5.65 0.06 -4.99
N ARG A 433 5.91 -0.02 -6.30
CA ARG A 433 6.47 1.11 -7.07
C ARG A 433 5.42 2.07 -7.60
N ALA A 434 4.18 1.62 -7.81
CA ALA A 434 3.11 2.47 -8.32
C ALA A 434 3.00 3.74 -7.46
N TRP A 435 2.89 4.91 -8.08
CA TRP A 435 2.96 6.21 -7.37
C TRP A 435 1.98 6.29 -6.18
N HIS A 436 0.76 5.73 -6.33
CA HIS A 436 -0.25 5.68 -5.27
C HIS A 436 0.09 4.69 -4.15
N ASN A 437 1.03 3.78 -4.42
CA ASN A 437 1.60 2.80 -3.49
C ASN A 437 2.94 3.22 -2.88
N GLN A 438 3.37 4.48 -3.03
CA GLN A 438 4.59 4.93 -2.36
C GLN A 438 4.29 5.62 -1.03
N ARG A 439 5.08 5.32 0.00
CA ARG A 439 5.03 5.99 1.31
C ARG A 439 6.42 6.44 1.67
N MET A 440 6.53 7.70 2.10
CA MET A 440 7.82 8.30 2.41
C MET A 440 7.80 8.77 3.86
N TYR A 441 8.80 8.37 4.64
CA TYR A 441 9.07 8.96 5.94
C TYR A 441 10.00 10.16 5.75
N TYR A 442 9.68 11.30 6.37
CA TYR A 442 10.62 12.40 6.49
C TYR A 442 11.48 12.20 7.71
N ASN A 443 12.77 11.97 7.51
CA ASN A 443 13.74 11.91 8.58
C ASN A 443 14.11 13.33 9.03
N PRO A 444 13.64 13.80 10.21
CA PRO A 444 13.85 15.17 10.63
C PRO A 444 15.31 15.44 11.04
N ILE A 445 16.14 14.40 11.19
CA ILE A 445 17.54 14.57 11.61
C ILE A 445 18.42 14.95 10.41
N ILE A 446 18.25 14.27 9.27
CA ILE A 446 19.01 14.56 8.03
C ILE A 446 18.24 15.43 7.03
N SER A 447 16.99 15.78 7.34
CA SER A 447 16.08 16.55 6.48
C SER A 447 15.87 15.96 5.08
N LYS A 448 15.81 14.62 4.98
CA LYS A 448 15.57 13.88 3.74
C LYS A 448 14.44 12.85 3.87
N LEU A 449 13.95 12.35 2.75
CA LEU A 449 12.95 11.29 2.69
C LEU A 449 13.60 9.89 2.72
N GLU A 450 12.91 8.93 3.35
CA GLU A 450 13.20 7.49 3.28
C GLU A 450 11.96 6.75 2.77
N PRO A 451 12.10 5.78 1.84
CA PRO A 451 10.97 4.98 1.39
C PRO A 451 10.53 3.98 2.47
N ILE A 452 9.23 3.72 2.55
CA ILE A 452 8.66 2.64 3.36
C ILE A 452 8.08 1.58 2.41
N ALA A 453 8.70 0.40 2.38
CA ALA A 453 8.26 -0.72 1.57
C ALA A 453 6.96 -1.33 2.11
N TYR A 454 5.96 -1.45 1.25
CA TYR A 454 4.69 -2.13 1.53
C TYR A 454 3.96 -2.48 0.23
N ASP A 455 3.04 -3.45 0.27
CA ASP A 455 2.18 -3.81 -0.87
C ASP A 455 2.97 -4.28 -2.09
N GLY A 456 3.85 -5.27 -1.86
CA GLY A 456 4.80 -5.75 -2.86
C GLY A 456 4.18 -6.65 -3.93
N PHE A 457 3.15 -7.40 -3.58
CA PHE A 457 2.60 -8.47 -4.43
C PHE A 457 1.07 -8.41 -4.57
N GLY A 458 0.59 -8.69 -5.79
CA GLY A 458 -0.81 -9.01 -6.08
C GLY A 458 -1.09 -10.52 -6.04
N GLU A 459 -2.15 -10.96 -6.76
CA GLU A 459 -2.57 -12.37 -6.82
C GLU A 459 -1.69 -13.23 -7.80
N ASP A 460 -0.89 -12.64 -8.69
CA ASP A 460 -0.10 -13.37 -9.72
C ASP A 460 1.37 -13.62 -9.29
N PRO A 461 1.80 -14.89 -9.18
CA PRO A 461 3.16 -15.24 -8.79
C PRO A 461 4.17 -15.34 -9.95
N SER A 462 3.79 -15.04 -11.20
CA SER A 462 4.63 -15.28 -12.38
C SER A 462 5.98 -14.58 -12.30
N LEU A 463 7.06 -15.34 -12.55
CA LEU A 463 8.42 -14.83 -12.60
C LEU A 463 8.82 -14.67 -14.07
N PHE A 464 8.87 -13.43 -14.55
CA PHE A 464 9.38 -13.11 -15.87
C PHE A 464 10.88 -12.79 -15.79
N LEU A 465 11.69 -13.55 -16.54
CA LEU A 465 13.16 -13.50 -16.50
C LEU A 465 13.72 -12.76 -17.73
N GLY A 466 14.93 -12.24 -17.61
CA GLY A 466 15.66 -11.54 -18.66
C GLY A 466 15.62 -10.02 -18.54
N LEU A 467 16.56 -9.36 -19.21
CA LEU A 467 16.73 -7.91 -19.20
C LEU A 467 15.48 -7.16 -19.66
N GLU A 468 14.79 -7.65 -20.68
CA GLU A 468 13.52 -7.07 -21.18
C GLU A 468 12.39 -7.08 -20.14
N ASN A 469 12.52 -7.92 -19.11
CA ASN A 469 11.61 -7.98 -17.97
C ASN A 469 12.14 -7.23 -16.75
N ASN A 470 13.37 -6.69 -16.80
CA ASN A 470 13.80 -5.67 -15.85
C ASN A 470 13.02 -4.40 -16.14
N TYR A 471 12.28 -3.92 -15.14
CA TYR A 471 11.40 -2.79 -15.29
C TYR A 471 12.12 -1.51 -15.71
N VAL A 472 13.23 -1.19 -15.05
CA VAL A 472 13.97 0.05 -15.30
C VAL A 472 14.47 0.05 -16.74
N TYR A 473 15.04 -1.06 -17.19
CA TYR A 473 15.45 -1.23 -18.57
C TYR A 473 14.26 -1.08 -19.53
N ARG A 474 13.16 -1.80 -19.29
CA ARG A 474 11.97 -1.77 -20.16
C ARG A 474 11.41 -0.36 -20.34
N ILE A 475 11.25 0.39 -19.25
CA ILE A 475 10.71 1.76 -19.31
C ILE A 475 11.68 2.70 -20.06
N LEU A 476 12.97 2.64 -19.75
CA LEU A 476 13.95 3.57 -20.30
C LEU A 476 14.39 3.21 -21.73
N HIS A 477 14.28 1.94 -22.12
CA HIS A 477 14.70 1.45 -23.42
C HIS A 477 13.56 1.46 -24.45
N ASN A 478 12.35 1.04 -24.07
CA ASN A 478 11.26 0.83 -25.01
C ASN A 478 10.28 2.01 -25.10
N GLU A 479 10.49 3.08 -24.32
CA GLU A 479 9.55 4.21 -24.14
C GLU A 479 8.11 3.79 -23.76
N ASP A 480 7.93 2.55 -23.31
CA ASP A 480 6.65 1.98 -22.90
C ASP A 480 6.24 2.50 -21.52
N ILE A 481 5.67 3.71 -21.49
CA ILE A 481 5.02 4.23 -20.28
C ILE A 481 3.58 3.71 -20.26
N HIS A 482 3.29 2.77 -19.37
CA HIS A 482 1.90 2.42 -19.09
C HIS A 482 1.20 3.61 -18.41
N GLU A 483 0.07 4.05 -18.97
CA GLU A 483 -0.71 5.22 -18.49
C GLU A 483 -1.07 5.16 -16.99
N ASN A 484 -1.17 3.97 -16.40
CA ASN A 484 -1.52 3.78 -14.99
C ASN A 484 -0.33 3.96 -14.03
N GLU A 485 0.88 4.09 -14.57
CA GLU A 485 2.12 4.22 -13.82
C GLU A 485 2.77 5.54 -14.24
N PHE A 486 2.30 6.66 -13.70
CA PHE A 486 3.03 7.92 -13.78
C PHE A 486 4.45 7.69 -13.23
N ASP A 487 5.40 7.49 -14.14
CA ASP A 487 6.68 6.91 -13.79
C ASP A 487 7.71 7.99 -13.50
N HIS A 488 8.30 7.89 -12.32
CA HIS A 488 9.43 8.69 -11.86
C HIS A 488 10.78 8.13 -12.29
N VAL A 489 10.82 6.91 -12.83
CA VAL A 489 12.05 6.16 -13.15
C VAL A 489 12.98 6.96 -14.04
N SER A 490 12.48 7.67 -15.06
CA SER A 490 13.35 8.41 -16.00
C SER A 490 14.31 9.37 -15.28
N ASN A 491 13.80 10.30 -14.48
CA ASN A 491 14.66 11.25 -13.78
C ASN A 491 15.37 10.65 -12.55
N ILE A 492 14.83 9.60 -11.92
CA ILE A 492 15.53 8.90 -10.84
C ILE A 492 16.88 8.34 -11.32
N PHE A 493 16.88 7.69 -12.48
CA PHE A 493 18.06 7.02 -13.04
C PHE A 493 19.00 7.95 -13.82
N HIS A 494 18.74 9.27 -13.81
CA HIS A 494 19.72 10.29 -14.21
C HIS A 494 20.64 10.75 -13.06
N ASP A 495 20.34 10.39 -11.80
CA ASP A 495 21.21 10.70 -10.68
C ASP A 495 22.33 9.64 -10.59
N SER A 496 23.56 10.02 -10.97
CA SER A 496 24.70 9.09 -11.01
C SER A 496 25.06 8.51 -9.64
N ILE A 497 24.84 9.25 -8.55
CA ILE A 497 25.06 8.76 -7.18
C ILE A 497 24.06 7.64 -6.87
N PHE A 498 22.80 7.84 -7.23
CA PHE A 498 21.77 6.81 -7.10
C PHE A 498 22.08 5.59 -7.96
N VAL A 499 22.39 5.77 -9.26
CA VAL A 499 22.69 4.68 -10.19
C VAL A 499 23.83 3.80 -9.69
N SER A 500 24.95 4.41 -9.26
CA SER A 500 26.08 3.67 -8.70
C SER A 500 25.69 2.86 -7.45
N LYS A 501 24.88 3.43 -6.54
CA LYS A 501 24.42 2.73 -5.33
C LYS A 501 23.42 1.63 -5.66
N TYR A 502 22.47 1.86 -6.58
CA TYR A 502 21.48 0.88 -7.00
C TYR A 502 22.17 -0.34 -7.61
N LEU A 503 23.09 -0.15 -8.56
CA LEU A 503 23.84 -1.22 -9.19
C LEU A 503 24.70 -1.99 -8.17
N TYR A 504 25.37 -1.29 -7.25
CA TYR A 504 26.11 -1.90 -6.15
C TYR A 504 25.21 -2.82 -5.29
N TYR A 505 24.02 -2.35 -4.90
CA TYR A 505 23.10 -3.15 -4.08
C TYR A 505 22.47 -4.29 -4.88
N LEU A 506 22.18 -4.09 -6.17
CA LEU A 506 21.66 -5.13 -7.04
C LEU A 506 22.67 -6.28 -7.21
N GLU A 507 23.96 -5.94 -7.39
CA GLU A 507 25.06 -6.92 -7.38
C GLU A 507 25.18 -7.60 -6.01
N LYS A 508 25.20 -6.82 -4.91
CA LYS A 508 25.34 -7.36 -3.55
C LYS A 508 24.24 -8.34 -3.20
N TYR A 509 22.98 -7.97 -3.47
CA TYR A 509 21.80 -8.74 -3.09
C TYR A 509 21.54 -9.94 -4.00
N SER A 510 22.05 -9.93 -5.23
CA SER A 510 21.99 -11.08 -6.13
C SER A 510 23.05 -12.14 -5.85
N ARG A 511 23.98 -11.97 -4.89
CA ARG A 511 24.98 -13.00 -4.55
C ARG A 511 24.35 -14.17 -3.81
N ASP A 512 24.73 -15.41 -4.15
CA ASP A 512 24.21 -16.62 -3.49
C ASP A 512 24.42 -16.60 -1.97
N LYS A 513 25.56 -16.09 -1.50
CA LYS A 513 25.84 -15.92 -0.07
C LYS A 513 24.83 -15.01 0.62
N PHE A 514 24.37 -13.96 -0.05
CA PHE A 514 23.34 -13.06 0.49
C PHE A 514 22.01 -13.80 0.59
N ILE A 515 21.54 -14.42 -0.50
CA ILE A 515 20.27 -15.17 -0.54
C ILE A 515 20.26 -16.28 0.50
N HIS A 516 21.34 -17.06 0.57
CA HIS A 516 21.48 -18.12 1.57
C HIS A 516 21.42 -17.57 3.00
N SER A 517 22.13 -16.49 3.29
CA SER A 517 22.10 -15.87 4.63
C SER A 517 20.69 -15.40 5.01
N GLN A 518 19.98 -14.74 4.09
CA GLN A 518 18.61 -14.29 4.34
C GLN A 518 17.66 -15.47 4.57
N LEU A 519 17.67 -16.47 3.69
CA LEU A 519 16.76 -17.61 3.79
C LEU A 519 17.05 -18.52 4.98
N SER A 520 18.33 -18.79 5.29
CA SER A 520 18.71 -19.60 6.45
C SER A 520 18.25 -19.00 7.77
N ASN A 521 18.31 -17.67 7.91
CA ASN A 521 17.81 -16.97 9.10
C ASN A 521 16.29 -17.04 9.23
N LEU A 522 15.57 -17.13 8.11
CA LEU A 522 14.10 -17.16 8.07
C LEU A 522 13.51 -18.57 8.05
N LEU A 523 14.32 -19.59 7.76
CA LEU A 523 13.86 -20.95 7.50
C LEU A 523 12.96 -21.55 8.60
N PRO A 524 13.26 -21.42 9.91
CA PRO A 524 12.40 -21.96 10.95
C PRO A 524 10.99 -21.34 10.93
N ASP A 525 10.90 -20.02 10.84
CA ASP A 525 9.63 -19.29 10.77
C ASP A 525 8.90 -19.56 9.46
N LEU A 526 9.62 -19.71 8.36
CA LEU A 526 9.07 -20.00 7.04
C LEU A 526 8.39 -21.38 7.03
N ILE A 527 9.06 -22.42 7.55
CA ILE A 527 8.48 -23.77 7.68
C ILE A 527 7.22 -23.71 8.56
N TYR A 528 7.29 -23.00 9.69
CA TYR A 528 6.17 -22.84 10.59
C TYR A 528 4.98 -22.15 9.89
N TYR A 529 5.20 -20.99 9.27
CA TYR A 529 4.12 -20.25 8.62
C TYR A 529 3.56 -20.95 7.38
N ASP A 530 4.40 -21.66 6.63
CA ASP A 530 3.96 -22.47 5.49
C ASP A 530 3.05 -23.62 5.95
N SER A 531 3.41 -24.29 7.06
CA SER A 531 2.62 -25.37 7.63
C SER A 531 1.22 -24.93 8.09
N ILE A 532 1.10 -23.71 8.65
CA ILE A 532 -0.20 -23.21 9.10
C ILE A 532 -1.05 -22.72 7.92
N LEU A 533 -0.44 -22.13 6.89
CA LEU A 533 -1.15 -21.69 5.69
C LEU A 533 -1.72 -22.89 4.94
N LYS A 534 -0.97 -23.98 4.82
CA LYS A 534 -1.39 -25.23 4.19
C LYS A 534 -2.64 -25.85 4.80
N LYS A 535 -2.92 -25.60 6.09
CA LYS A 535 -4.17 -26.09 6.72
C LYS A 535 -5.42 -25.57 6.00
N GLU A 536 -5.39 -24.34 5.50
CA GLU A 536 -6.52 -23.71 4.80
C GLU A 536 -6.30 -23.59 3.29
N PHE A 537 -5.05 -23.50 2.86
CA PHE A 537 -4.63 -23.35 1.48
C PHE A 537 -3.66 -24.50 1.11
N PRO A 538 -4.13 -25.76 1.03
CA PRO A 538 -3.26 -26.93 0.86
C PRO A 538 -2.41 -26.90 -0.41
N ASN A 539 -2.88 -26.18 -1.43
CA ASN A 539 -2.21 -26.03 -2.72
C ASN A 539 -1.14 -24.93 -2.74
N ILE A 540 -0.99 -24.19 -1.64
CA ILE A 540 -0.02 -23.10 -1.54
C ILE A 540 1.19 -23.60 -0.76
N SER A 541 2.37 -23.46 -1.37
CA SER A 541 3.66 -23.60 -0.69
C SER A 541 4.55 -22.43 -1.06
N TYR A 542 5.38 -21.99 -0.12
CA TYR A 542 6.45 -21.08 -0.44
C TYR A 542 7.56 -21.80 -1.24
N ASP A 543 7.89 -21.26 -2.41
CA ASP A 543 8.99 -21.76 -3.23
C ASP A 543 10.31 -21.11 -2.78
N THR A 544 11.12 -21.86 -2.02
CA THR A 544 12.42 -21.40 -1.53
C THR A 544 13.45 -21.13 -2.63
N ASN A 545 13.27 -21.74 -3.81
CA ASN A 545 14.17 -21.52 -4.96
C ASN A 545 13.82 -20.25 -5.73
N TYR A 546 12.69 -19.61 -5.43
CA TYR A 546 12.25 -18.38 -6.09
C TYR A 546 13.31 -17.27 -6.06
N LEU A 547 13.85 -16.99 -4.87
CA LEU A 547 14.85 -15.93 -4.71
C LEU A 547 16.18 -16.27 -5.38
N TYR A 548 16.57 -17.55 -5.39
CA TYR A 548 17.77 -17.99 -6.11
C TYR A 548 17.63 -17.78 -7.62
N ARG A 549 16.48 -18.11 -8.20
CA ARG A 549 16.22 -17.87 -9.63
C ARG A 549 16.14 -16.38 -9.97
N SER A 550 15.52 -15.57 -9.11
CA SER A 550 15.49 -14.12 -9.28
C SER A 550 16.89 -13.50 -9.21
N ALA A 551 17.71 -13.96 -8.26
CA ALA A 551 19.09 -13.52 -8.09
C ALA A 551 19.99 -13.96 -9.27
N GLU A 552 19.85 -15.19 -9.75
CA GLU A 552 20.55 -15.69 -10.94
C GLU A 552 20.23 -14.84 -12.17
N ASP A 553 18.95 -14.54 -12.39
CA ASP A 553 18.52 -13.68 -13.48
C ASP A 553 19.14 -12.28 -13.42
N ILE A 554 19.13 -11.67 -12.23
CA ILE A 554 19.82 -10.40 -11.99
C ILE A 554 21.29 -10.49 -12.39
N ARG A 555 22.03 -11.51 -11.92
CA ARG A 555 23.45 -11.66 -12.27
C ARG A 555 23.66 -11.82 -13.77
N ASN A 556 22.74 -12.49 -14.46
CA ASN A 556 22.82 -12.72 -15.90
C ASN A 556 22.67 -11.41 -16.68
N TYR A 557 21.70 -10.55 -16.33
CA TYR A 557 21.48 -9.30 -17.07
C TYR A 557 22.29 -8.09 -16.54
N LEU A 558 22.83 -8.16 -15.32
CA LEU A 558 23.48 -7.03 -14.64
C LEU A 558 24.60 -6.37 -15.46
N PRO A 559 25.52 -7.11 -16.14
CA PRO A 559 26.58 -6.48 -16.93
C PRO A 559 26.06 -5.58 -18.05
N GLU A 560 24.93 -5.94 -18.66
CA GLU A 560 24.29 -5.15 -19.72
C GLU A 560 23.51 -3.97 -19.15
N LEU A 561 22.71 -4.22 -18.10
CA LEU A 561 22.00 -3.16 -17.38
C LEU A 561 22.95 -2.08 -16.86
N GLN A 562 24.11 -2.47 -16.32
CA GLN A 562 25.13 -1.55 -15.83
C GLN A 562 25.65 -0.63 -16.94
N LYS A 563 25.97 -1.18 -18.12
CA LYS A 563 26.41 -0.38 -19.28
C LYS A 563 25.31 0.60 -19.70
N PHE A 564 24.08 0.11 -19.78
CA PHE A 564 22.91 0.90 -20.15
C PHE A 564 22.69 2.07 -19.17
N LEU A 565 22.63 1.81 -17.87
CA LEU A 565 22.33 2.83 -16.87
C LEU A 565 23.46 3.84 -16.70
N TYR A 566 24.74 3.44 -16.80
CA TYR A 566 25.83 4.41 -16.80
C TYR A 566 25.80 5.32 -18.02
N PHE A 567 25.51 4.77 -19.20
CA PHE A 567 25.31 5.58 -20.40
C PHE A 567 24.14 6.55 -20.21
N TYR A 568 22.96 6.04 -19.83
CA TYR A 568 21.74 6.82 -19.62
C TYR A 568 21.93 7.94 -18.59
N SER A 569 22.57 7.65 -17.45
CA SER A 569 22.81 8.66 -16.42
C SER A 569 23.70 9.81 -16.87
N GLY A 570 24.55 9.58 -17.89
CA GLY A 570 25.42 10.58 -18.49
C GLY A 570 24.79 11.34 -19.67
N THR A 571 23.59 10.96 -20.14
CA THR A 571 22.92 11.68 -21.22
C THR A 571 22.24 12.94 -20.69
N GLU A 572 21.89 13.87 -21.60
CA GLU A 572 21.04 15.00 -21.23
C GLU A 572 19.72 14.47 -20.64
N LYS A 573 19.30 15.07 -19.52
CA LYS A 573 18.00 14.76 -18.93
C LYS A 573 16.92 15.00 -19.98
N PRO A 574 16.01 14.05 -20.22
CA PRO A 574 14.90 14.29 -21.13
C PRO A 574 14.16 15.53 -20.62
N LYS A 575 13.86 16.47 -21.52
CA LYS A 575 12.89 17.51 -21.21
C LYS A 575 11.67 16.78 -20.67
N LYS A 576 11.18 17.22 -19.49
CA LYS A 576 10.02 16.64 -18.81
C LYS A 576 9.07 16.15 -19.89
N LEU A 577 8.86 14.82 -19.97
CA LEU A 577 7.80 14.26 -20.78
C LEU A 577 6.51 14.78 -20.13
N LEU A 578 6.16 16.03 -20.43
CA LEU A 578 4.79 16.43 -20.54
C LEU A 578 4.31 15.57 -21.70
N THR A 579 3.96 14.32 -21.39
CA THR A 579 3.04 13.58 -22.22
C THR A 579 1.93 14.58 -22.48
N ASN A 580 1.77 15.04 -23.72
CA ASN A 580 0.69 15.93 -24.12
C ASN A 580 -0.60 15.12 -23.99
N ASN A 581 -0.99 14.83 -22.75
CA ASN A 581 -2.18 14.10 -22.40
C ASN A 581 -3.31 15.09 -22.61
N ASN A 582 -4.05 14.93 -23.69
CA ASN A 582 -5.22 15.75 -23.94
C ASN A 582 -6.31 15.38 -22.92
N TYR A 583 -6.18 15.89 -21.69
CA TYR A 583 -7.16 15.69 -20.64
C TYR A 583 -8.48 16.27 -21.09
N SER A 584 -9.51 15.44 -21.07
CA SER A 584 -10.83 15.81 -21.53
C SER A 584 -11.86 14.99 -20.78
N GLU A 585 -13.01 15.62 -20.54
CA GLU A 585 -14.13 14.94 -19.92
C GLU A 585 -15.42 15.51 -20.54
N GLU A 586 -16.19 14.66 -21.21
CA GLU A 586 -17.36 15.07 -22.02
C GLU A 586 -18.53 15.54 -21.15
N ASN A 587 -18.68 14.99 -19.95
CA ASN A 587 -19.75 15.30 -19.02
C ASN A 587 -19.20 15.46 -17.60
N VAL A 588 -19.86 16.27 -16.77
CA VAL A 588 -19.55 16.31 -15.34
C VAL A 588 -20.27 15.15 -14.65
N TYR A 589 -19.51 14.15 -14.20
CA TYR A 589 -20.06 12.96 -13.56
C TYR A 589 -19.94 13.00 -12.04
N GLU A 590 -21.07 12.85 -11.35
CA GLU A 590 -21.13 12.80 -9.89
C GLU A 590 -20.35 13.99 -9.28
N ASN A 591 -19.67 13.77 -8.15
CA ASN A 591 -18.81 14.75 -7.52
C ASN A 591 -17.36 14.69 -8.03
N SER A 592 -17.10 14.23 -9.27
CA SER A 592 -15.75 14.11 -9.80
C SER A 592 -14.92 15.40 -9.71
N PRO A 593 -15.47 16.63 -9.90
CA PRO A 593 -14.66 17.84 -9.83
C PRO A 593 -14.00 18.09 -8.46
N GLU A 594 -14.60 17.61 -7.36
CA GLU A 594 -14.06 17.77 -6.01
C GLU A 594 -12.68 17.09 -5.85
N PHE A 595 -12.37 16.10 -6.68
CA PHE A 595 -11.08 15.39 -6.67
C PHE A 595 -9.99 16.09 -7.49
N PHE A 596 -10.36 17.02 -8.38
CA PHE A 596 -9.43 17.69 -9.31
C PHE A 596 -9.33 19.21 -9.08
N VAL A 597 -9.97 19.74 -8.04
CA VAL A 597 -9.72 21.10 -7.55
C VAL A 597 -8.99 21.00 -6.22
N ASN A 598 -7.89 21.74 -6.08
CA ASN A 598 -7.12 21.80 -4.84
C ASN A 598 -7.14 23.22 -4.26
N ALA A 599 -7.20 23.32 -2.94
CA ALA A 599 -7.21 24.59 -2.22
C ALA A 599 -6.26 24.54 -1.02
N TYR A 600 -5.47 25.60 -0.81
CA TYR A 600 -4.45 25.69 0.23
C TYR A 600 -4.58 27.01 1.01
N GLN A 601 -4.31 26.96 2.31
CA GLN A 601 -4.12 28.15 3.12
C GLN A 601 -2.69 28.66 2.93
N ASN A 602 -2.50 29.86 2.37
CA ASN A 602 -1.17 30.43 2.18
C ASN A 602 -0.70 31.20 3.43
N ASN A 603 -1.23 32.40 3.67
CA ASN A 603 -0.87 33.25 4.80
C ASN A 603 -2.11 33.92 5.41
N ARG A 604 -2.02 34.30 6.69
CA ARG A 604 -2.97 35.22 7.33
C ARG A 604 -2.48 36.65 7.15
N ILE A 605 -3.32 37.52 6.59
CA ILE A 605 -3.07 38.94 6.39
C ILE A 605 -4.13 39.69 7.19
N ASN A 606 -3.75 40.28 8.33
CA ASN A 606 -4.68 40.86 9.30
C ASN A 606 -5.78 39.85 9.70
N ASP A 607 -7.05 40.24 9.59
CA ASP A 607 -8.23 39.38 9.83
C ASP A 607 -8.69 38.63 8.57
N SER A 608 -7.80 38.42 7.59
CA SER A 608 -8.10 37.69 6.36
C SER A 608 -7.17 36.49 6.18
N LEU A 609 -7.71 35.42 5.60
CA LEU A 609 -6.97 34.24 5.19
C LEU A 609 -6.79 34.26 3.66
N SER A 610 -5.55 34.23 3.20
CA SER A 610 -5.23 34.04 1.79
C SER A 610 -5.36 32.56 1.41
N ILE A 611 -6.16 32.28 0.38
CA ILE A 611 -6.40 30.94 -0.15
C ILE A 611 -5.87 30.87 -1.57
N GLU A 612 -5.12 29.82 -1.87
CA GLU A 612 -4.65 29.48 -3.21
C GLU A 612 -5.46 28.32 -3.78
N VAL A 613 -5.97 28.47 -5.00
CA VAL A 613 -6.78 27.46 -5.68
C VAL A 613 -6.14 27.05 -6.99
N PHE A 614 -6.13 25.75 -7.23
CA PHE A 614 -5.58 25.09 -8.42
C PHE A 614 -6.68 24.27 -9.09
N ASN A 615 -6.95 24.55 -10.37
CA ASN A 615 -7.87 23.77 -11.18
C ASN A 615 -7.09 22.75 -12.03
N TYR A 616 -7.21 21.47 -11.67
CA TYR A 616 -6.75 20.36 -12.51
C TYR A 616 -7.88 19.75 -13.34
N TYR A 617 -9.13 20.19 -13.20
CA TYR A 617 -10.23 19.64 -13.97
C TYR A 617 -10.18 20.16 -15.43
N PRO A 618 -10.50 19.34 -16.45
CA PRO A 618 -10.39 19.74 -17.87
C PRO A 618 -11.54 20.65 -18.33
N ARG A 619 -12.14 21.42 -17.42
CA ARG A 619 -13.22 22.39 -17.67
C ARG A 619 -13.04 23.63 -16.81
N THR A 620 -13.69 24.71 -17.21
CA THR A 620 -13.66 25.98 -16.46
C THR A 620 -14.30 25.77 -15.09
N VAL A 621 -13.59 26.20 -14.04
CA VAL A 621 -14.07 26.18 -12.66
C VAL A 621 -14.37 27.60 -12.22
N LYS A 622 -15.61 27.87 -11.79
CA LYS A 622 -16.01 29.18 -11.28
C LYS A 622 -16.15 29.13 -9.77
N LEU A 623 -15.33 29.92 -9.09
CA LEU A 623 -15.34 30.01 -7.63
C LEU A 623 -16.51 30.86 -7.15
N LEU A 624 -17.25 30.35 -6.17
CA LEU A 624 -18.39 31.04 -5.58
C LEU A 624 -18.04 31.73 -4.26
N GLY A 625 -17.24 31.06 -3.42
CA GLY A 625 -17.00 31.50 -2.06
C GLY A 625 -16.42 30.41 -1.18
N THR A 626 -16.42 30.65 0.13
CA THR A 626 -15.92 29.73 1.14
C THR A 626 -16.85 29.63 2.33
N GLY A 627 -16.75 28.55 3.09
CA GLY A 627 -17.51 28.35 4.33
C GLY A 627 -16.71 27.65 5.43
N PHE A 628 -17.16 27.82 6.66
CA PHE A 628 -16.68 27.14 7.85
C PHE A 628 -17.09 25.66 7.87
N ASN A 629 -18.27 25.34 7.31
CA ASN A 629 -18.75 23.98 7.11
C ASN A 629 -18.96 23.71 5.60
N ASN A 630 -19.36 22.47 5.27
CA ASN A 630 -19.56 22.04 3.88
C ASN A 630 -21.02 22.16 3.41
N GLU A 631 -21.87 22.86 4.17
CA GLU A 631 -23.29 23.04 3.90
C GLU A 631 -23.61 24.41 3.32
N PHE A 632 -22.96 25.48 3.82
CA PHE A 632 -23.25 26.86 3.45
C PHE A 632 -22.02 27.64 3.01
N ILE A 633 -22.23 28.60 2.10
CA ILE A 633 -21.23 29.61 1.75
C ILE A 633 -21.38 30.76 2.74
N ASP A 634 -20.38 30.96 3.60
CA ASP A 634 -20.35 32.04 4.58
C ASP A 634 -19.78 33.33 3.98
N PHE A 635 -18.81 33.19 3.07
CA PHE A 635 -18.14 34.30 2.40
C PHE A 635 -18.25 34.14 0.89
N TYR A 636 -19.02 35.01 0.24
CA TYR A 636 -19.17 35.04 -1.21
C TYR A 636 -18.10 35.90 -1.87
N LEU A 637 -17.57 35.45 -3.01
CA LEU A 637 -16.66 36.25 -3.81
C LEU A 637 -17.44 37.38 -4.52
N PRO A 638 -17.00 38.65 -4.42
CA PRO A 638 -17.73 39.81 -4.97
C PRO A 638 -17.98 39.74 -6.48
N LYS A 639 -17.11 39.02 -7.21
CA LYS A 639 -17.27 38.64 -8.60
C LYS A 639 -16.77 37.20 -8.70
N GLY A 640 -17.61 36.27 -9.17
CA GLY A 640 -17.17 34.89 -9.39
C GLY A 640 -15.91 34.86 -10.25
N ILE A 641 -14.90 34.11 -9.82
CA ILE A 641 -13.59 34.07 -10.47
C ILE A 641 -13.51 32.77 -11.25
N ASP A 642 -13.27 32.88 -12.56
CA ASP A 642 -13.17 31.75 -13.47
C ASP A 642 -11.71 31.29 -13.58
N LEU A 643 -11.48 30.02 -13.30
CA LEU A 643 -10.23 29.31 -13.52
C LEU A 643 -10.32 28.56 -14.84
N SER A 644 -9.34 28.78 -15.72
CA SER A 644 -9.27 28.11 -17.02
C SER A 644 -9.22 26.58 -16.86
N PRO A 645 -9.70 25.81 -17.85
CA PRO A 645 -9.51 24.37 -17.92
C PRO A 645 -8.03 23.98 -17.80
N TYR A 646 -7.75 22.85 -17.17
CA TYR A 646 -6.38 22.33 -17.08
C TYR A 646 -5.84 21.86 -18.44
N ASN A 647 -4.61 22.29 -18.78
CA ASN A 647 -3.92 21.91 -20.03
C ASN A 647 -2.40 21.69 -19.80
N ASN A 648 -2.02 20.56 -19.18
CA ASN A 648 -0.63 20.06 -19.08
C ASN A 648 0.46 21.08 -18.66
N GLY A 649 0.17 21.99 -17.71
CA GLY A 649 1.19 22.90 -17.18
C GLY A 649 0.70 24.30 -16.82
N ASP A 650 -0.49 24.69 -17.28
CA ASP A 650 -1.14 25.95 -16.88
C ASP A 650 -1.91 25.80 -15.56
N ASP A 651 -1.23 25.37 -14.48
CA ASP A 651 -1.77 25.45 -13.12
C ASP A 651 -1.90 26.94 -12.76
N LYS A 652 -3.02 27.57 -13.12
CA LYS A 652 -3.25 28.98 -12.75
C LYS A 652 -3.59 29.05 -11.28
N ILE A 653 -2.60 29.50 -10.51
CA ILE A 653 -2.76 29.89 -9.12
C ILE A 653 -3.65 31.12 -9.10
N LEU A 654 -4.83 30.98 -8.51
CA LEU A 654 -5.58 32.14 -8.05
C LEU A 654 -5.40 32.25 -6.54
N SER A 655 -4.93 33.41 -6.11
CA SER A 655 -4.93 33.79 -4.71
C SER A 655 -6.05 34.79 -4.44
N PHE A 656 -6.86 34.54 -3.42
CA PHE A 656 -7.86 35.50 -2.95
C PHE A 656 -7.95 35.49 -1.42
N ASN A 657 -8.47 36.58 -0.85
CA ASN A 657 -8.67 36.70 0.59
C ASN A 657 -10.09 36.26 0.97
N SER A 658 -10.18 35.50 2.06
CA SER A 658 -11.42 35.06 2.69
C SER A 658 -11.40 35.32 4.21
N ASP A 659 -12.50 35.02 4.90
CA ASP A 659 -12.57 34.93 6.35
C ASP A 659 -11.57 33.89 6.90
N THR A 660 -10.92 34.23 8.02
CA THR A 660 -10.05 33.36 8.82
C THR A 660 -10.65 32.00 9.22
N MET A 661 -11.97 31.86 9.21
CA MET A 661 -12.68 30.63 9.57
C MET A 661 -12.93 29.68 8.39
N ALA A 662 -12.50 30.02 7.17
CA ALA A 662 -12.76 29.19 5.98
C ALA A 662 -12.12 27.78 6.07
N ASN A 663 -12.97 26.75 5.93
CA ASN A 663 -12.58 25.34 5.87
C ASN A 663 -12.91 24.69 4.53
N TYR A 664 -13.89 25.22 3.79
CA TYR A 664 -14.34 24.69 2.52
C TYR A 664 -14.39 25.77 1.45
N LEU A 665 -13.97 25.41 0.24
CA LEU A 665 -14.14 26.16 -1.00
C LEU A 665 -15.39 25.64 -1.73
N PHE A 666 -16.22 26.54 -2.23
CA PHE A 666 -17.40 26.23 -3.04
C PHE A 666 -17.22 26.74 -4.47
N PHE A 667 -17.55 25.90 -5.46
CA PHE A 667 -17.36 26.22 -6.87
C PHE A 667 -18.37 25.49 -7.76
N VAL A 668 -18.53 25.97 -8.99
CA VAL A 668 -19.28 25.30 -10.06
C VAL A 668 -18.36 25.01 -11.23
N VAL A 669 -18.76 24.07 -12.08
CA VAL A 669 -18.00 23.67 -13.28
C VAL A 669 -18.84 23.88 -14.51
N ASP A 670 -18.24 24.38 -15.58
CA ASP A 670 -18.93 24.55 -16.85
C ASP A 670 -19.53 23.22 -17.37
N GLY A 671 -20.81 23.26 -17.75
CA GLY A 671 -21.61 22.07 -18.08
C GLY A 671 -22.26 21.36 -16.88
N SER A 672 -22.28 21.97 -15.68
CA SER A 672 -23.05 21.49 -14.52
C SER A 672 -23.66 22.65 -13.74
N ASP A 673 -24.90 22.47 -13.27
CA ASP A 673 -25.58 23.38 -12.35
C ASP A 673 -25.35 23.02 -10.87
N GLU A 674 -24.57 21.96 -10.60
CA GLU A 674 -24.26 21.53 -9.23
C GLU A 674 -23.17 22.39 -8.58
N ILE A 675 -23.34 22.66 -7.28
CA ILE A 675 -22.31 23.29 -6.45
C ILE A 675 -21.44 22.20 -5.82
N PHE A 676 -20.17 22.21 -6.20
CA PHE A 676 -19.13 21.32 -5.65
C PHE A 676 -18.42 21.97 -4.48
N LYS A 677 -17.81 21.14 -3.62
CA LYS A 677 -16.99 21.62 -2.51
C LYS A 677 -15.64 20.93 -2.40
N LYS A 678 -14.67 21.67 -1.88
CA LYS A 678 -13.32 21.17 -1.57
C LYS A 678 -12.88 21.62 -0.20
N GLU A 679 -12.36 20.69 0.61
CA GLU A 679 -11.70 21.06 1.87
C GLU A 679 -10.42 21.86 1.58
N ILE A 680 -10.25 22.98 2.29
CA ILE A 680 -9.07 23.83 2.17
C ILE A 680 -7.98 23.27 3.08
N ASN A 681 -6.87 22.85 2.47
CA ASN A 681 -5.72 22.32 3.18
C ASN A 681 -5.16 23.37 4.16
N LYS A 682 -4.91 22.96 5.41
CA LYS A 682 -4.43 23.83 6.50
C LYS A 682 -2.92 24.10 6.45
N TRP A 683 -2.37 24.14 5.25
CA TRP A 683 -0.96 24.38 4.96
C TRP A 683 -0.81 25.01 3.58
N PRO A 684 0.30 25.73 3.34
CA PRO A 684 0.58 26.36 2.06
C PRO A 684 0.95 25.32 1.00
N TYR A 685 0.79 25.72 -0.27
CA TYR A 685 1.27 24.95 -1.40
C TYR A 685 2.80 24.72 -1.32
N PRO A 686 3.31 23.49 -1.55
CA PRO A 686 4.72 23.17 -1.36
C PRO A 686 5.62 23.69 -2.47
N GLU A 687 6.20 24.88 -2.29
CA GLU A 687 7.16 25.46 -3.25
C GLU A 687 8.55 25.75 -2.67
N GLY A 688 9.51 25.80 -3.59
CA GLY A 688 10.88 26.21 -3.36
C GLY A 688 11.75 25.14 -2.68
N GLU A 689 12.86 25.61 -2.12
CA GLU A 689 13.88 24.75 -1.53
C GLU A 689 13.62 24.48 -0.05
N THR A 690 14.19 23.38 0.43
CA THR A 690 14.23 23.06 1.86
C THR A 690 15.32 23.85 2.59
N PRO A 691 15.22 23.98 3.93
CA PRO A 691 16.27 24.59 4.73
C PRO A 691 17.65 23.94 4.50
N GLN A 692 17.71 22.62 4.37
CA GLN A 692 18.94 21.88 4.09
C GLN A 692 19.55 22.25 2.72
N GLN A 693 18.73 22.25 1.66
CA GLN A 693 19.18 22.62 0.31
C GLN A 693 19.73 24.06 0.28
N THR A 694 19.06 24.99 0.97
CA THR A 694 19.56 26.36 1.11
C THR A 694 20.90 26.41 1.84
N LEU A 695 21.10 25.62 2.91
CA LEU A 695 22.37 25.59 3.65
C LEU A 695 23.51 25.00 2.81
N LEU A 696 23.26 23.94 2.03
CA LEU A 696 24.29 23.33 1.18
C LEU A 696 24.85 24.30 0.13
N LYS A 697 24.06 25.30 -0.30
CA LYS A 697 24.54 26.38 -1.19
C LYS A 697 25.45 27.40 -0.52
N LEU A 698 25.52 27.41 0.81
CA LEU A 698 26.38 28.32 1.58
C LEU A 698 27.78 27.74 1.83
N VAL A 699 28.10 26.56 1.31
CA VAL A 699 29.43 25.95 1.43
C VAL A 699 30.48 26.92 0.85
N ASN A 700 31.43 27.32 1.69
CA ASN A 700 32.55 28.16 1.30
C ASN A 700 33.83 27.70 2.01
N LEU A 701 34.52 26.73 1.44
CA LEU A 701 35.78 26.19 2.00
C LEU A 701 37.01 27.10 1.75
N ASN A 702 36.84 28.20 1.00
CA ASN A 702 37.91 29.14 0.69
C ASN A 702 37.95 30.34 1.64
N ASP A 703 37.15 30.33 2.71
CA ASP A 703 37.15 31.40 3.71
C ASP A 703 38.46 31.38 4.53
N THR A 704 39.42 32.21 4.11
CA THR A 704 40.74 32.36 4.76
C THR A 704 40.69 32.99 6.15
N THR A 705 39.52 33.49 6.57
CA THR A 705 39.32 33.98 7.95
C THR A 705 39.08 32.83 8.92
N ILE A 706 38.55 31.70 8.44
CA ILE A 706 38.19 30.51 9.23
C ILE A 706 39.18 29.38 8.98
N PHE A 707 39.54 29.11 7.73
CA PHE A 707 40.38 27.99 7.33
C PHE A 707 41.81 28.46 7.02
N THR A 708 42.80 27.72 7.52
CA THR A 708 44.21 27.93 7.17
C THR A 708 44.51 27.41 5.78
N LYS A 709 44.04 26.20 5.47
CA LYS A 709 44.25 25.50 4.20
C LYS A 709 43.25 24.36 4.03
N VAL A 710 43.04 23.99 2.77
CA VAL A 710 42.38 22.75 2.37
C VAL A 710 43.38 21.99 1.50
N VAL A 711 43.72 20.75 1.89
CA VAL A 711 44.72 19.93 1.19
C VAL A 711 44.12 18.55 0.94
N GLY A 712 43.80 18.25 -0.32
CA GLY A 712 43.09 17.01 -0.65
C GLY A 712 41.73 16.95 0.04
N GLU A 713 41.50 15.90 0.83
CA GLU A 713 40.29 15.71 1.63
C GLU A 713 40.38 16.37 3.02
N ASP A 714 41.48 17.03 3.38
CA ASP A 714 41.66 17.58 4.73
C ASP A 714 41.41 19.10 4.78
N ILE A 715 40.53 19.52 5.70
CA ILE A 715 40.24 20.93 6.00
C ILE A 715 40.89 21.27 7.34
N TYR A 716 41.66 22.36 7.40
CA TYR A 716 42.33 22.80 8.63
C TYR A 716 41.79 24.15 9.08
N PHE A 717 41.20 24.20 10.27
CA PHE A 717 40.81 25.48 10.90
C PHE A 717 42.03 26.32 11.25
N LYS A 718 41.85 27.63 11.31
CA LYS A 718 42.87 28.55 11.80
C LYS A 718 43.05 28.41 13.31
N LYS A 719 44.31 28.29 13.73
CA LYS A 719 44.66 28.23 15.15
C LYS A 719 44.49 29.59 15.83
N GLY A 720 44.08 29.57 17.10
CA GLY A 720 43.87 30.77 17.92
C GLY A 720 42.40 30.99 18.25
N GLU A 721 42.02 32.24 18.56
CA GLU A 721 40.64 32.62 18.83
C GLU A 721 39.94 33.07 17.55
N LEU A 722 38.83 32.41 17.21
CA LEU A 722 38.02 32.70 16.03
C LEU A 722 36.59 33.10 16.44
N GLU A 723 36.12 34.23 15.94
CA GLU A 723 34.70 34.61 16.02
C GLU A 723 33.96 34.14 14.77
N ILE A 724 32.96 33.28 14.94
CA ILE A 724 32.17 32.73 13.85
C ILE A 724 30.75 33.28 13.98
N ARG A 725 30.40 34.20 13.07
CA ARG A 725 29.09 34.89 13.05
C ARG A 725 28.15 34.38 11.95
N LYS A 726 28.63 33.44 11.13
CA LYS A 726 27.86 32.84 10.03
C LYS A 726 27.92 31.32 10.15
N PRO A 727 26.89 30.59 9.66
CA PRO A 727 26.94 29.14 9.61
C PRO A 727 28.15 28.64 8.83
N ILE A 728 28.81 27.60 9.36
CA ILE A 728 29.86 26.86 8.65
C ILE A 728 29.24 25.56 8.16
N ILE A 729 29.22 25.38 6.84
CA ILE A 729 28.68 24.19 6.19
C ILE A 729 29.84 23.44 5.53
N ILE A 730 30.06 22.20 5.96
CA ILE A 730 31.15 21.34 5.48
C ILE A 730 30.52 20.18 4.71
N PRO A 731 30.73 20.06 3.38
CA PRO A 731 30.16 19.00 2.56
C PRO A 731 30.80 17.65 2.89
N ALA A 732 30.26 16.57 2.33
CA ALA A 732 30.81 15.22 2.48
C ALA A 732 32.14 15.06 1.73
N GLY A 733 32.94 14.07 2.12
CA GLY A 733 34.20 13.73 1.46
C GLY A 733 35.45 14.39 2.04
N TYR A 734 35.35 15.02 3.22
CA TYR A 734 36.46 15.66 3.90
C TYR A 734 36.71 15.09 5.31
N THR A 735 37.83 15.49 5.89
CA THR A 735 38.18 15.36 7.31
C THR A 735 38.47 16.76 7.85
N VAL A 736 37.85 17.15 8.96
CA VAL A 736 37.97 18.50 9.55
C VAL A 736 38.92 18.46 10.73
N ASN A 737 40.01 19.19 10.63
CA ASN A 737 41.11 19.17 11.58
C ASN A 737 41.12 20.44 12.44
N ILE A 738 41.15 20.28 13.76
CA ILE A 738 41.34 21.37 14.73
C ILE A 738 42.48 21.00 15.68
N GLU A 739 43.46 21.88 15.81
CA GLU A 739 44.64 21.68 16.65
C GLU A 739 44.44 22.22 18.09
N ALA A 740 45.21 21.67 19.03
CA ALA A 740 45.27 22.10 20.42
C ALA A 740 45.44 23.62 20.60
N GLY A 741 44.70 24.19 21.56
CA GLY A 741 44.70 25.61 21.89
C GLY A 741 43.83 26.48 20.97
N THR A 742 43.02 25.87 20.09
CA THR A 742 42.05 26.60 19.26
C THR A 742 40.77 26.91 20.04
N ARG A 743 40.26 28.14 19.93
CA ARG A 743 39.02 28.59 20.54
C ARG A 743 38.05 29.10 19.48
N LEU A 744 36.92 28.42 19.31
CA LEU A 744 35.84 28.82 18.41
C LEU A 744 34.72 29.48 19.23
N ASN A 745 34.47 30.77 18.99
CA ASN A 745 33.35 31.49 19.58
C ASN A 745 32.23 31.66 18.54
N LEU A 746 31.18 30.85 18.67
CA LEU A 746 30.00 30.86 17.82
C LEU A 746 29.02 31.95 18.30
N LEU A 747 28.72 32.93 17.45
CA LEU A 747 27.92 34.12 17.74
C LEU A 747 26.79 34.32 16.72
N ASP A 748 25.84 35.20 17.02
CA ASP A 748 24.77 35.63 16.11
C ASP A 748 23.95 34.45 15.54
N SER A 749 23.64 33.46 16.37
CA SER A 749 22.98 32.21 15.98
C SER A 749 23.75 31.34 14.97
N SER A 750 25.07 31.49 14.87
CA SER A 750 25.91 30.62 14.03
C SER A 750 25.98 29.18 14.57
N PHE A 751 26.42 28.27 13.70
CA PHE A 751 26.54 26.85 13.98
C PHE A 751 27.52 26.20 13.00
N ILE A 752 27.92 24.97 13.32
CA ILE A 752 28.71 24.12 12.42
C ILE A 752 27.84 22.94 12.01
N LEU A 753 27.60 22.79 10.70
CA LEU A 753 26.94 21.62 10.11
C LEU A 753 27.94 20.93 9.18
N SER A 754 28.28 19.68 9.50
CA SER A 754 29.24 18.89 8.75
C SER A 754 28.64 17.60 8.24
N TYR A 755 28.98 17.25 7.00
CA TYR A 755 28.78 15.92 6.43
C TYR A 755 30.10 15.12 6.36
N SER A 756 31.12 15.60 7.10
CA SER A 756 32.50 15.11 7.13
C SER A 756 32.96 14.87 8.57
N SER A 757 33.91 13.95 8.75
CA SER A 757 34.40 13.56 10.08
C SER A 757 35.30 14.63 10.69
N PHE A 758 35.43 14.61 12.01
CA PHE A 758 36.23 15.56 12.78
C PHE A 758 37.45 14.87 13.40
N GLU A 759 38.62 15.51 13.32
CA GLU A 759 39.87 15.15 14.01
C GLU A 759 40.28 16.34 14.88
N PHE A 760 39.76 16.37 16.11
CA PHE A 760 39.96 17.46 17.06
C PHE A 760 40.93 16.98 18.15
N HIS A 761 42.19 17.39 18.03
CA HIS A 761 43.27 16.93 18.92
C HIS A 761 43.71 18.05 19.87
N GLY A 762 42.97 18.21 20.97
CA GLY A 762 43.38 19.03 22.11
C GLY A 762 44.36 18.31 23.03
N ASN A 763 44.86 19.00 24.05
CA ASN A 763 45.56 18.34 25.16
C ASN A 763 45.24 19.02 26.49
N LYS A 764 45.62 18.39 27.62
CA LYS A 764 45.33 18.90 28.97
C LYS A 764 45.79 20.34 29.21
N ALA A 765 46.90 20.77 28.61
CA ALA A 765 47.44 22.11 28.79
C ALA A 765 46.83 23.14 27.81
N SER A 766 46.29 22.67 26.68
CA SER A 766 45.74 23.49 25.61
C SER A 766 44.53 22.79 25.00
N PRO A 767 43.40 22.74 25.71
CA PRO A 767 42.19 22.13 25.18
C PRO A 767 41.68 22.90 23.96
N ILE A 768 40.84 22.24 23.16
CA ILE A 768 40.04 22.92 22.14
C ILE A 768 38.77 23.42 22.83
N ILE A 769 38.43 24.69 22.66
CA ILE A 769 37.24 25.30 23.28
C ILE A 769 36.27 25.73 22.19
N ILE A 770 35.04 25.23 22.23
CA ILE A 770 33.96 25.68 21.35
C ILE A 770 32.85 26.23 22.24
N THR A 771 32.61 27.53 22.13
CA THR A 771 31.74 28.27 23.05
C THR A 771 30.84 29.25 22.32
N SER A 772 29.83 29.77 23.01
CA SER A 772 29.06 30.93 22.59
C SER A 772 28.98 31.97 23.72
N THR A 773 29.66 33.10 23.56
CA THR A 773 29.64 34.14 24.61
C THR A 773 28.33 34.92 24.66
N ASP A 774 27.52 34.88 23.59
CA ASP A 774 26.19 35.49 23.52
C ASP A 774 25.02 34.49 23.75
N PHE A 775 25.33 33.22 24.02
CA PHE A 775 24.37 32.12 24.22
C PHE A 775 23.44 31.84 23.03
N THR A 776 23.75 32.34 21.84
CA THR A 776 22.89 32.19 20.65
C THR A 776 23.28 31.03 19.75
N ALA A 777 24.50 30.48 19.89
CA ALA A 777 25.01 29.47 18.97
C ALA A 777 24.12 28.23 18.89
N ARG A 778 23.86 27.77 17.67
CA ARG A 778 22.99 26.63 17.38
C ARG A 778 23.78 25.33 17.20
N GLY A 779 24.78 25.17 18.05
CA GLY A 779 25.53 23.93 18.23
C GLY A 779 26.38 23.47 17.05
N ILE A 780 26.73 22.19 17.11
CA ILE A 780 27.57 21.48 16.15
C ILE A 780 26.85 20.19 15.77
N THR A 781 26.71 19.96 14.47
CA THR A 781 25.99 18.80 13.93
C THR A 781 26.84 18.11 12.87
N VAL A 782 27.03 16.80 13.02
CA VAL A 782 27.70 15.91 12.06
C VAL A 782 26.71 14.86 11.58
N LEU A 783 26.48 14.81 10.27
CA LEU A 783 25.49 13.95 9.63
C LEU A 783 26.17 13.04 8.60
N GLN A 784 25.99 11.73 8.72
CA GLN A 784 26.40 10.73 7.72
C GLN A 784 27.88 10.83 7.28
N ALA A 785 28.78 11.19 8.19
CA ALA A 785 30.22 11.21 7.95
C ALA A 785 30.74 9.78 7.71
N GLN A 786 31.52 9.59 6.64
CA GLN A 786 31.98 8.27 6.20
C GLN A 786 33.14 7.69 7.04
N LYS A 787 33.84 8.55 7.78
CA LYS A 787 34.95 8.18 8.66
C LYS A 787 34.53 8.45 10.11
N THR A 788 35.10 7.70 11.05
CA THR A 788 34.94 7.96 12.49
C THR A 788 35.50 9.34 12.84
N SER A 789 34.79 10.09 13.67
CA SER A 789 35.30 11.35 14.23
C SER A 789 36.02 11.09 15.56
N ASN A 790 37.15 11.76 15.81
CA ASN A 790 37.88 11.69 17.07
C ASN A 790 37.96 13.07 17.70
N LEU A 791 37.43 13.18 18.92
CA LEU A 791 37.50 14.41 19.71
C LEU A 791 38.26 14.10 21.00
N GLU A 792 39.36 14.81 21.23
CA GLU A 792 40.25 14.65 22.37
C GLU A 792 40.45 16.00 23.06
N TYR A 793 40.22 16.08 24.39
CA TYR A 793 40.38 17.31 25.19
C TYR A 793 39.62 18.52 24.61
N VAL A 794 38.33 18.33 24.33
CA VAL A 794 37.43 19.38 23.80
C VAL A 794 36.44 19.84 24.88
N GLN A 795 36.25 21.16 24.97
CA GLN A 795 35.28 21.82 25.86
C GLN A 795 34.18 22.46 25.03
N LEU A 796 32.93 22.08 25.29
CA LEU A 796 31.73 22.58 24.61
C LEU A 796 30.90 23.39 25.59
N GLU A 797 30.83 24.70 25.40
CA GLU A 797 30.33 25.63 26.41
C GLU A 797 29.22 26.57 25.90
N ASN A 798 28.16 26.77 26.68
CA ASN A 798 27.13 27.78 26.43
C ASN A 798 26.43 27.66 25.05
N LEU A 799 26.42 26.46 24.45
CA LEU A 799 25.81 26.20 23.15
C LEU A 799 24.32 25.85 23.29
N ASN A 800 23.54 26.10 22.25
CA ASN A 800 22.14 25.72 22.13
C ASN A 800 21.94 24.66 21.04
N THR A 801 20.73 24.11 20.96
CA THR A 801 20.31 23.15 19.93
C THR A 801 20.30 23.74 18.52
N PHE A 802 20.58 22.87 17.54
CA PHE A 802 20.48 23.24 16.12
C PHE A 802 19.04 23.61 15.75
N TYR A 803 18.89 24.76 15.09
CA TYR A 803 17.63 25.19 14.49
C TYR A 803 17.86 26.06 13.27
N TYR A 804 17.23 25.75 12.13
CA TYR A 804 17.26 26.58 10.95
C TYR A 804 15.96 26.47 10.14
N LYS A 805 15.17 27.55 10.13
CA LYS A 805 13.93 27.68 9.33
C LYS A 805 12.98 26.47 9.46
N GLY A 806 12.72 26.03 10.70
CA GLY A 806 11.83 24.91 11.00
C GLY A 806 12.53 23.54 11.08
N TRP A 807 13.76 23.40 10.59
CA TRP A 807 14.57 22.20 10.81
C TRP A 807 15.28 22.30 12.18
N GLY A 808 14.81 21.52 13.15
CA GLY A 808 15.30 21.56 14.54
C GLY A 808 15.76 20.20 15.06
N LEU A 809 16.91 20.19 15.75
CA LEU A 809 17.45 19.01 16.45
C LEU A 809 17.41 19.22 17.97
N THR A 810 17.78 18.21 18.75
CA THR A 810 17.64 18.21 20.22
C THR A 810 18.96 18.32 20.99
N GLY A 811 20.10 18.38 20.32
CA GLY A 811 21.41 18.45 20.99
C GLY A 811 22.25 19.62 20.51
N ALA A 812 23.05 20.20 21.42
CA ALA A 812 24.10 21.17 21.10
C ALA A 812 25.31 20.53 20.38
N LEU A 813 25.51 19.22 20.57
CA LEU A 813 26.39 18.37 19.77
C LEU A 813 25.57 17.19 19.27
N THR A 814 25.54 16.97 17.96
CA THR A 814 24.83 15.85 17.34
C THR A 814 25.75 15.11 16.38
N PHE A 815 25.86 13.79 16.55
CA PHE A 815 26.39 12.86 15.55
C PHE A 815 25.25 11.91 15.16
N TYR A 816 24.88 11.88 13.88
CA TYR A 816 23.79 11.03 13.40
C TYR A 816 24.26 10.18 12.22
N GLU A 817 24.12 8.85 12.36
CA GLU A 817 24.68 7.87 11.42
C GLU A 817 26.17 8.19 11.13
N SER A 818 26.91 8.57 12.18
CA SER A 818 28.32 8.98 12.13
C SER A 818 29.01 8.47 13.38
N ASP A 819 30.02 7.63 13.21
CA ASP A 819 30.77 7.08 14.34
C ASP A 819 31.64 8.16 14.98
N VAL A 820 31.75 8.14 16.31
CA VAL A 820 32.55 9.12 17.05
C VAL A 820 33.21 8.50 18.29
N ASN A 821 34.49 8.85 18.49
CA ASN A 821 35.25 8.60 19.71
C ASN A 821 35.38 9.92 20.48
N LEU A 822 35.02 9.88 21.77
CA LEU A 822 35.06 11.03 22.68
C LEU A 822 36.02 10.73 23.83
N ASP A 823 37.15 11.44 23.90
CA ASP A 823 38.12 11.33 25.00
C ASP A 823 38.35 12.69 25.69
N ASN A 824 38.31 12.70 27.01
CA ASN A 824 38.49 13.90 27.84
C ASN A 824 37.61 15.11 27.41
N ILE A 825 36.33 14.86 27.09
CA ILE A 825 35.36 15.88 26.67
C ILE A 825 34.63 16.48 27.87
N SER A 826 34.35 17.79 27.84
CA SER A 826 33.48 18.46 28.82
C SER A 826 32.35 19.24 28.15
N PHE A 827 31.17 19.19 28.76
CA PHE A 827 29.99 19.94 28.35
C PHE A 827 29.57 20.86 29.50
N TYR A 828 29.52 22.16 29.26
CA TYR A 828 29.24 23.13 30.31
C TYR A 828 28.19 24.16 29.86
N ARG A 829 27.08 24.27 30.60
CA ARG A 829 26.00 25.23 30.35
C ARG A 829 25.39 25.19 28.94
N ASN A 830 25.42 24.02 28.29
CA ASN A 830 24.70 23.81 27.03
C ASN A 830 23.20 23.62 27.33
N GLN A 831 22.34 24.13 26.44
CA GLN A 831 20.87 24.11 26.58
C GLN A 831 20.20 23.25 25.53
#